data_AF-A0A971HV80-F1
#
_entry.id   AF-A0A971HV80-F1
#
_cell.length_a   1.000
_cell.length_b   1.000
_cell.length_c   1.000
_cell.angle_alpha   90.00
_cell.angle_beta   90.00
_cell.angle_gamma   90.00
#
_symmetry.space_group_name_H-M   'P 1'
#
loop_
_entity.id
_entity.type
_entity.pdbx_description
1 polymer ?
#
loop_
_entity_poly.entity_id
_entity_poly.type
_entity_poly.pdbx_seq_one_letter_code
_entity_poly.pdbx_strand_id
1 'polypeptide(L)'
;MKKLVFLLVLSIVFECGGMAFADARSDYDNYVSTYKAYRTAVNEGRPKAEVSALLESYKSAKAAYENSVNLGKPEAKAYEVPTSSAPWRAISSGAPAVSASVSGAVADKEEPAAEYSSIAIDSELKKLVDDLWSEEGRKSPDSRMQALVAYLSKNPVGENADVARYELAKAYELLKEDITTSTNLLKQIGVSGAGGRIASLAAERIKYLEAGVRNVEWKQALNNTYSAVKEKYVSYDNSSWLAFPVKIGRWVGYAGKMFSFNKTQDEYEKFMVWYEDMGAKFAPPVEIAFDNFKPAYTGETGKTEDSLVVLHYDNPSSWYARWKVINDARESIDLQYFIMDDDIFGYSLLGLIYKKVLEGVRVRVLLDARGTKKLTRRIFTQDILQEMGQYKNAEIKVFSPVLDNLASMFSDLRKIISSNHDKIIVVDNEYSIIGGRNVSKDYYLDSSDHSGAYRDCDVLIKDVTVAKELRSAFEEEFDGLKTESVRKDLINLISQEDKLNAAHDAMDHYLVGQILSPRSTDSSKYKKFLSENVSELKNYKKLSGYADYELYDRAVMAPIKIIDKHSLHGPRNDITEQVIKYIDGSKREVMIQNPYVVLSERMFAALKRADKRGIPVIMHTNSPASTDSLATQAMFYADWKKIFEEIPGIKIYVYTGSNKLHAKNWVFDRKIGVVGTYNLDYMSEQINSEVVAAVKSDEFSKQLRTGILSDISKSVQYKYGTNERGEFESVGPDDYQGKNFWLLKTLSKFDFLKIFI
;
A
#
# COMPACT_ATOMS: atom_id res chain seq x y z
N MET A 1 12.17 -24.86 4.86
CA MET A 1 12.85 -23.92 5.78
C MET A 1 12.29 -23.89 7.20
N LYS A 2 10.98 -23.63 7.45
CA LYS A 2 10.44 -23.53 8.84
C LYS A 2 10.85 -24.68 9.78
N LYS A 3 10.80 -25.96 9.35
CA LYS A 3 11.29 -27.10 10.16
C LYS A 3 12.80 -27.05 10.47
N LEU A 4 13.63 -26.54 9.56
CA LEU A 4 15.09 -26.48 9.74
C LEU A 4 15.49 -25.40 10.76
N VAL A 5 14.84 -24.23 10.70
CA VAL A 5 15.05 -23.14 11.66
C VAL A 5 14.47 -23.49 13.03
N PHE A 6 13.30 -24.14 13.08
CA PHE A 6 12.70 -24.59 14.34
C PHE A 6 13.53 -25.69 15.02
N LEU A 7 14.12 -26.62 14.25
CA LEU A 7 15.10 -27.58 14.77
C LEU A 7 16.36 -26.89 15.29
N LEU A 8 16.94 -25.93 14.55
CA LEU A 8 18.14 -25.20 14.99
C LEU A 8 17.91 -24.44 16.31
N VAL A 9 16.73 -23.83 16.46
CA VAL A 9 16.36 -23.09 17.68
C VAL A 9 16.05 -24.04 18.84
N LEU A 10 15.38 -25.18 18.62
CA LEU A 10 15.20 -26.17 19.69
C LEU A 10 16.52 -26.80 20.15
N SER A 11 17.48 -27.08 19.25
CA SER A 11 18.78 -27.62 19.64
C SER A 11 19.57 -26.65 20.53
N ILE A 12 19.41 -25.34 20.36
CA ILE A 12 20.06 -24.32 21.21
C ILE A 12 19.32 -24.16 22.55
N VAL A 13 18.00 -24.36 22.59
CA VAL A 13 17.17 -24.16 23.79
C VAL A 13 17.14 -25.39 24.72
N PHE A 14 17.37 -26.60 24.21
CA PHE A 14 17.32 -27.84 25.01
C PHE A 14 18.67 -28.33 25.56
N GLU A 15 19.82 -27.74 25.20
CA GLU A 15 21.13 -28.11 25.79
C GLU A 15 21.45 -27.40 27.12
N CYS A 16 20.78 -26.28 27.46
CA CYS A 16 20.96 -25.61 28.75
C CYS A 16 20.03 -26.18 29.83
N GLY A 17 20.37 -27.35 30.35
CA GLY A 17 19.71 -27.96 31.51
C GLY A 17 19.67 -27.01 32.72
N GLY A 18 18.50 -26.92 33.36
CA GLY A 18 18.29 -25.99 34.47
C GLY A 18 18.97 -26.41 35.77
N MET A 19 20.09 -25.76 36.10
CA MET A 19 20.50 -25.50 37.49
C MET A 19 21.55 -24.39 37.67
N ALA A 20 22.27 -23.98 36.61
CA ALA A 20 23.36 -22.98 36.69
C ALA A 20 22.95 -21.50 36.51
N PHE A 21 21.67 -21.18 36.30
CA PHE A 21 21.24 -19.82 35.93
C PHE A 21 21.18 -18.79 37.08
N ALA A 22 21.22 -19.22 38.34
CA ALA A 22 21.20 -18.30 39.48
C ALA A 22 22.57 -17.64 39.71
N ASP A 23 23.64 -18.45 39.79
CA ASP A 23 24.99 -17.97 40.06
C ASP A 23 25.52 -17.11 38.91
N ALA A 24 25.39 -17.58 37.66
CA ALA A 24 25.79 -16.82 36.47
C ALA A 24 25.04 -15.48 36.32
N ARG A 25 23.83 -15.35 36.89
CA ARG A 25 23.09 -14.09 36.91
C ARG A 25 23.64 -13.11 37.95
N SER A 26 23.94 -13.61 39.16
CA SER A 26 24.59 -12.84 40.22
C SER A 26 25.96 -12.32 39.78
N ASP A 27 26.78 -13.20 39.19
CA ASP A 27 28.10 -12.85 38.66
C ASP A 27 28.02 -11.82 37.52
N TYR A 28 27.02 -11.95 36.63
CA TYR A 28 26.78 -10.98 35.57
C TYR A 28 26.38 -9.59 36.11
N ASP A 29 25.45 -9.54 37.06
CA ASP A 29 24.99 -8.28 37.63
C ASP A 29 26.13 -7.59 38.45
N ASN A 30 27.03 -8.37 39.07
CA ASN A 30 28.27 -7.88 39.70
C ASN A 30 29.33 -7.40 38.67
N TYR A 31 29.51 -8.13 37.56
CA TYR A 31 30.36 -7.71 36.44
C TYR A 31 29.89 -6.37 35.85
N VAL A 32 28.58 -6.19 35.64
CA VAL A 32 28.01 -4.94 35.12
C VAL A 32 28.11 -3.79 36.12
N SER A 33 27.93 -4.03 37.42
CA SER A 33 28.02 -2.98 38.44
C SER A 33 29.46 -2.47 38.59
N THR A 34 30.44 -3.37 38.67
CA THR A 34 31.87 -3.04 38.75
C THR A 34 32.38 -2.37 37.47
N TYR A 35 31.94 -2.81 36.29
CA TYR A 35 32.24 -2.12 35.02
C TYR A 35 31.73 -0.68 35.00
N LYS A 36 30.49 -0.45 35.45
CA LYS A 36 29.91 0.90 35.53
C LYS A 36 30.69 1.77 36.52
N ALA A 37 31.01 1.27 37.71
CA ALA A 37 31.79 2.00 38.70
C ALA A 37 33.17 2.41 38.15
N TYR A 38 33.89 1.48 37.51
CA TYR A 38 35.16 1.76 36.83
C TYR A 38 35.00 2.83 35.74
N ARG A 39 34.02 2.68 34.83
CA ARG A 39 33.80 3.62 33.72
C ARG A 39 33.41 5.01 34.21
N THR A 40 32.58 5.11 35.24
CA THR A 40 32.22 6.39 35.87
C THR A 40 33.45 7.05 36.49
N ALA A 41 34.27 6.32 37.25
CA ALA A 41 35.50 6.86 37.83
C ALA A 41 36.51 7.36 36.78
N VAL A 42 36.62 6.68 35.62
CA VAL A 42 37.41 7.15 34.47
C VAL A 42 36.83 8.45 33.90
N ASN A 43 35.52 8.50 33.65
CA ASN A 43 34.85 9.67 33.06
C ASN A 43 34.85 10.90 33.99
N GLU A 44 34.81 10.69 35.30
CA GLU A 44 34.88 11.75 36.32
C GLU A 44 36.32 12.20 36.64
N GLY A 45 37.34 11.60 36.00
CA GLY A 45 38.74 11.98 36.20
C GLY A 45 39.29 11.65 37.60
N ARG A 46 38.76 10.60 38.25
CA ARG A 46 39.12 10.24 39.63
C ARG A 46 40.61 9.83 39.76
N PRO A 47 41.19 9.90 40.97
CA PRO A 47 42.60 9.58 41.20
C PRO A 47 43.00 8.20 40.63
N LYS A 48 44.17 8.13 40.00
CA LYS A 48 44.67 6.94 39.28
C LYS A 48 44.65 5.67 40.14
N ALA A 49 44.88 5.77 41.45
CA ALA A 49 44.82 4.63 42.37
C ALA A 49 43.39 4.05 42.51
N GLU A 50 42.37 4.91 42.61
CA GLU A 50 40.95 4.51 42.69
C GLU A 50 40.48 3.86 41.38
N VAL A 51 40.81 4.49 40.24
CA VAL A 51 40.52 3.94 38.91
C VAL A 51 41.19 2.57 38.70
N SER A 52 42.41 2.38 39.21
CA SER A 52 43.13 1.10 39.12
C SER A 52 42.50 0.02 40.01
N ALA A 53 42.07 0.36 41.23
CA ALA A 53 41.38 -0.57 42.12
C ALA A 53 40.04 -1.05 41.52
N LEU A 54 39.26 -0.11 40.96
CA LEU A 54 37.99 -0.42 40.28
C LEU A 54 38.20 -1.27 39.02
N LEU A 55 39.31 -1.07 38.28
CA LEU A 55 39.68 -1.89 37.13
C LEU A 55 39.95 -3.36 37.53
N GLU A 56 40.65 -3.60 38.65
CA GLU A 56 40.90 -4.96 39.13
C GLU A 56 39.63 -5.61 39.72
N SER A 57 38.75 -4.85 40.36
CA SER A 57 37.42 -5.34 40.77
C SER A 57 36.58 -5.77 39.56
N TYR A 58 36.56 -4.95 38.50
CA TYR A 58 35.90 -5.28 37.22
C TYR A 58 36.49 -6.53 36.56
N LYS A 59 37.81 -6.64 36.46
CA LYS A 59 38.48 -7.84 35.90
C LYS A 59 38.14 -9.10 36.69
N SER A 60 38.11 -9.01 38.02
CA SER A 60 37.80 -10.14 38.91
C SER A 60 36.34 -10.60 38.74
N ALA A 61 35.39 -9.66 38.72
CA ALA A 61 33.98 -9.97 38.48
C ALA A 61 33.74 -10.53 37.06
N LYS A 62 34.47 -10.03 36.05
CA LYS A 62 34.47 -10.58 34.69
C LYS A 62 34.93 -12.04 34.67
N ALA A 63 36.05 -12.36 35.32
CA ALA A 63 36.60 -13.72 35.35
C ALA A 63 35.68 -14.71 36.08
N ALA A 64 35.01 -14.28 37.16
CA ALA A 64 33.99 -15.09 37.84
C ALA A 64 32.83 -15.44 36.90
N TYR A 65 32.26 -14.43 36.22
CA TYR A 65 31.21 -14.63 35.22
C TYR A 65 31.65 -15.51 34.05
N GLU A 66 32.86 -15.32 33.51
CA GLU A 66 33.41 -16.13 32.41
C GLU A 66 33.64 -17.60 32.81
N ASN A 67 33.85 -17.89 34.11
CA ASN A 67 33.93 -19.26 34.61
C ASN A 67 32.53 -19.88 34.84
N SER A 68 31.56 -19.12 35.36
CA SER A 68 30.21 -19.65 35.63
C SER A 68 29.42 -20.05 34.37
N VAL A 69 29.81 -19.53 33.20
CA VAL A 69 29.20 -19.90 31.90
C VAL A 69 29.88 -21.06 31.15
N ASN A 70 30.96 -21.66 31.68
CA ASN A 70 31.79 -22.66 30.96
C ASN A 70 31.66 -24.12 31.46
N LEU A 71 30.73 -24.43 32.37
CA LEU A 71 30.53 -25.77 32.91
C LEU A 71 29.41 -26.53 32.16
N GLY A 72 29.75 -27.45 31.24
CA GLY A 72 28.71 -28.20 30.50
C GLY A 72 29.13 -29.27 29.47
N LYS A 73 29.83 -30.33 29.89
CA LYS A 73 29.91 -31.68 29.25
C LYS A 73 30.28 -32.72 30.33
N PRO A 74 30.01 -34.05 30.20
CA PRO A 74 29.23 -34.80 29.20
C PRO A 74 27.79 -35.11 29.75
N GLU A 75 27.01 -36.17 29.48
CA GLU A 75 27.14 -37.44 28.74
C GLU A 75 25.76 -37.99 28.30
N ALA A 76 25.70 -39.12 27.57
CA ALA A 76 24.46 -39.68 26.99
C ALA A 76 23.83 -40.84 27.78
N LYS A 77 22.51 -40.77 28.04
CA LYS A 77 21.64 -41.92 28.34
C LYS A 77 20.28 -41.76 27.64
N ALA A 78 19.77 -42.86 27.08
CA ALA A 78 18.49 -42.92 26.39
C ALA A 78 17.31 -43.07 27.37
N TYR A 79 16.13 -42.51 27.05
CA TYR A 79 14.84 -42.90 27.62
C TYR A 79 13.66 -42.58 26.66
N GLU A 80 12.47 -43.07 27.03
CA GLU A 80 11.39 -43.52 26.14
C GLU A 80 10.28 -42.48 25.86
N VAL A 81 9.39 -42.83 24.93
CA VAL A 81 8.24 -42.02 24.47
C VAL A 81 6.97 -42.34 25.25
N PRO A 82 6.24 -41.34 25.79
CA PRO A 82 4.84 -41.46 26.14
C PRO A 82 3.93 -40.80 25.08
N THR A 83 3.00 -41.59 24.55
CA THR A 83 1.91 -41.14 23.67
C THR A 83 0.76 -40.53 24.45
N SER A 84 0.13 -39.46 23.94
CA SER A 84 -1.35 -39.34 24.02
C SER A 84 -1.91 -38.48 22.88
N SER A 85 -3.14 -38.78 22.48
CA SER A 85 -3.75 -38.30 21.23
C SER A 85 -5.23 -38.00 21.42
N ALA A 86 -5.71 -36.85 20.94
CA ALA A 86 -7.12 -36.63 20.60
C ALA A 86 -7.27 -35.49 19.56
N PRO A 87 -7.89 -35.74 18.38
CA PRO A 87 -8.05 -34.72 17.33
C PRO A 87 -9.44 -34.07 17.31
N TRP A 88 -9.51 -32.83 16.82
CA TRP A 88 -10.78 -32.16 16.52
C TRP A 88 -11.32 -32.59 15.15
N ARG A 89 -12.63 -32.87 15.09
CA ARG A 89 -13.32 -33.43 13.90
C ARG A 89 -13.71 -32.34 12.89
N ALA A 90 -13.62 -32.69 11.61
CA ALA A 90 -14.27 -31.96 10.53
C ALA A 90 -15.78 -32.24 10.46
N ILE A 91 -16.54 -31.33 9.86
CA ILE A 91 -17.93 -31.54 9.40
C ILE A 91 -18.00 -31.15 7.92
N SER A 92 -18.74 -31.92 7.14
CA SER A 92 -18.60 -32.02 5.68
C SER A 92 -19.84 -31.55 4.90
N SER A 93 -19.56 -30.91 3.75
CA SER A 93 -20.30 -30.93 2.46
C SER A 93 -21.79 -31.31 2.39
N GLY A 94 -22.58 -30.47 1.70
CA GLY A 94 -23.81 -30.92 1.04
C GLY A 94 -24.58 -29.80 0.30
N ALA A 95 -24.51 -29.77 -1.03
CA ALA A 95 -25.41 -28.98 -1.89
C ALA A 95 -25.48 -29.63 -3.31
N PRO A 96 -26.67 -29.81 -3.91
CA PRO A 96 -26.84 -30.34 -5.27
C PRO A 96 -26.89 -29.24 -6.35
N ALA A 97 -26.55 -29.60 -7.59
CA ALA A 97 -26.54 -28.70 -8.74
C ALA A 97 -27.86 -28.70 -9.54
N VAL A 98 -28.18 -27.57 -10.20
CA VAL A 98 -29.20 -27.46 -11.27
C VAL A 98 -28.67 -26.53 -12.39
N SER A 99 -29.17 -26.75 -13.61
CA SER A 99 -28.62 -26.38 -14.92
C SER A 99 -28.82 -24.94 -15.41
N ALA A 100 -28.03 -24.58 -16.43
CA ALA A 100 -27.98 -23.28 -17.09
C ALA A 100 -29.06 -23.01 -18.16
N SER A 101 -29.21 -21.72 -18.50
CA SER A 101 -29.50 -21.26 -19.86
C SER A 101 -28.96 -19.83 -20.04
N VAL A 102 -28.27 -19.55 -21.15
CA VAL A 102 -27.62 -18.26 -21.45
C VAL A 102 -28.17 -17.74 -22.78
N SER A 103 -28.53 -16.45 -22.85
CA SER A 103 -28.67 -15.75 -24.14
C SER A 103 -28.72 -14.22 -24.00
N GLY A 104 -27.80 -13.53 -24.69
CA GLY A 104 -28.14 -12.33 -25.46
C GLY A 104 -27.91 -10.95 -24.83
N ALA A 105 -27.06 -10.18 -25.53
CA ALA A 105 -27.04 -8.72 -25.64
C ALA A 105 -27.07 -7.87 -24.35
N VAL A 106 -25.98 -7.11 -24.14
CA VAL A 106 -25.92 -6.01 -23.16
C VAL A 106 -26.77 -4.84 -23.66
N ALA A 107 -28.08 -4.93 -23.45
CA ALA A 107 -28.95 -3.78 -23.30
C ALA A 107 -28.82 -3.26 -21.86
N ASP A 108 -28.99 -1.95 -21.66
CA ASP A 108 -29.02 -1.34 -20.33
C ASP A 108 -30.20 -1.92 -19.51
N LYS A 109 -29.90 -2.93 -18.71
CA LYS A 109 -30.74 -3.39 -17.61
C LYS A 109 -29.93 -3.26 -16.33
N GLU A 110 -30.15 -2.13 -15.68
CA GLU A 110 -29.81 -1.95 -14.26
C GLU A 110 -30.64 -2.96 -13.45
N GLU A 111 -30.06 -4.10 -13.09
CA GLU A 111 -30.49 -4.80 -11.88
C GLU A 111 -29.88 -4.02 -10.69
N PRO A 112 -30.70 -3.39 -9.83
CA PRO A 112 -30.16 -2.43 -8.87
C PRO A 112 -29.43 -3.09 -7.70
N ALA A 113 -28.92 -2.24 -6.80
CA ALA A 113 -28.66 -2.65 -5.41
C ALA A 113 -29.94 -3.21 -4.75
N ALA A 114 -29.86 -3.65 -3.49
CA ALA A 114 -31.04 -4.10 -2.74
C ALA A 114 -32.02 -2.94 -2.50
N GLU A 115 -32.86 -2.66 -3.50
CA GLU A 115 -33.72 -1.48 -3.57
C GLU A 115 -35.19 -1.76 -3.28
N TYR A 116 -35.81 -0.71 -2.76
CA TYR A 116 -37.23 -0.55 -2.53
C TYR A 116 -38.00 -0.34 -3.84
N SER A 117 -37.30 -0.15 -4.97
CA SER A 117 -37.87 0.06 -6.31
C SER A 117 -38.72 -1.11 -6.83
N SER A 118 -38.60 -2.28 -6.22
CA SER A 118 -39.45 -3.45 -6.49
C SER A 118 -40.70 -3.55 -5.60
N ILE A 119 -40.98 -2.55 -4.78
CA ILE A 119 -42.20 -2.40 -3.98
C ILE A 119 -43.01 -1.21 -4.49
N ALA A 120 -44.31 -1.40 -4.63
CA ALA A 120 -45.22 -0.40 -5.16
C ALA A 120 -45.55 0.66 -4.09
N ILE A 121 -44.71 1.69 -4.00
CA ILE A 121 -44.98 2.90 -3.21
C ILE A 121 -45.83 3.92 -3.98
N ASP A 122 -46.51 4.81 -3.27
CA ASP A 122 -47.25 5.90 -3.90
C ASP A 122 -46.33 6.99 -4.49
N SER A 123 -46.92 7.87 -5.30
CA SER A 123 -46.22 8.92 -6.01
C SER A 123 -45.71 10.08 -5.14
N GLU A 124 -46.31 10.32 -3.96
CA GLU A 124 -45.81 11.34 -3.01
C GLU A 124 -44.51 10.82 -2.39
N LEU A 125 -44.54 9.61 -1.83
CA LEU A 125 -43.37 8.98 -1.23
C LEU A 125 -42.24 8.78 -2.24
N LYS A 126 -42.55 8.28 -3.45
CA LYS A 126 -41.52 8.10 -4.50
C LYS A 126 -40.77 9.39 -4.78
N LYS A 127 -41.51 10.50 -4.98
CA LYS A 127 -40.89 11.81 -5.24
C LYS A 127 -39.99 12.28 -4.09
N LEU A 128 -40.37 12.02 -2.84
CA LEU A 128 -39.57 12.37 -1.66
C LEU A 128 -38.28 11.55 -1.54
N VAL A 129 -38.33 10.25 -1.87
CA VAL A 129 -37.16 9.37 -1.89
C VAL A 129 -36.22 9.73 -3.05
N ASP A 130 -36.78 9.98 -4.24
CA ASP A 130 -36.00 10.41 -5.42
C ASP A 130 -35.30 11.76 -5.17
N ASP A 131 -35.98 12.74 -4.55
CA ASP A 131 -35.37 14.04 -4.17
C ASP A 131 -34.30 13.87 -3.08
N LEU A 132 -34.52 13.06 -2.05
CA LEU A 132 -33.52 12.77 -1.01
C LEU A 132 -32.20 12.21 -1.56
N TRP A 133 -32.26 11.23 -2.47
CA TRP A 133 -31.06 10.56 -3.01
C TRP A 133 -30.48 11.22 -4.25
N SER A 134 -31.16 12.24 -4.80
CA SER A 134 -30.59 13.15 -5.80
C SER A 134 -29.28 13.77 -5.30
N GLU A 135 -28.47 14.29 -6.23
CA GLU A 135 -27.22 14.95 -5.86
C GLU A 135 -27.44 16.19 -4.97
N GLU A 136 -28.49 16.98 -5.24
CA GLU A 136 -28.86 18.13 -4.41
C GLU A 136 -29.40 17.70 -3.03
N GLY A 137 -30.25 16.67 -2.99
CA GLY A 137 -30.80 16.13 -1.75
C GLY A 137 -29.72 15.63 -0.81
N ARG A 138 -28.73 14.89 -1.32
CA ARG A 138 -27.57 14.41 -0.54
C ARG A 138 -26.67 15.55 -0.04
N LYS A 139 -26.55 16.66 -0.80
CA LYS A 139 -25.83 17.88 -0.37
C LYS A 139 -26.60 18.73 0.65
N SER A 140 -27.90 18.54 0.83
CA SER A 140 -28.74 19.32 1.76
C SER A 140 -29.86 18.48 2.38
N PRO A 141 -29.51 17.39 3.10
CA PRO A 141 -30.44 16.31 3.43
C PRO A 141 -31.50 16.70 4.45
N ASP A 142 -31.22 17.66 5.35
CA ASP A 142 -32.09 17.98 6.48
C ASP A 142 -33.51 18.38 6.04
N SER A 143 -33.62 19.17 4.97
CA SER A 143 -34.92 19.57 4.39
C SER A 143 -35.70 18.39 3.80
N ARG A 144 -35.01 17.44 3.18
CA ARG A 144 -35.58 16.24 2.54
C ARG A 144 -36.01 15.20 3.59
N MET A 145 -35.17 15.00 4.60
CA MET A 145 -35.47 14.17 5.76
C MET A 145 -36.69 14.69 6.52
N GLN A 146 -36.80 16.01 6.72
CA GLN A 146 -38.00 16.62 7.32
C GLN A 146 -39.27 16.38 6.48
N ALA A 147 -39.18 16.41 5.15
CA ALA A 147 -40.32 16.10 4.29
C ALA A 147 -40.76 14.62 4.42
N LEU A 148 -39.83 13.67 4.54
CA LEU A 148 -40.13 12.27 4.85
C LEU A 148 -40.74 12.08 6.25
N VAL A 149 -40.27 12.82 7.26
CA VAL A 149 -40.87 12.84 8.61
C VAL A 149 -42.30 13.39 8.58
N ALA A 150 -42.55 14.46 7.81
CA ALA A 150 -43.89 15.01 7.61
C ALA A 150 -44.82 14.03 6.88
N TYR A 151 -44.30 13.30 5.88
CA TYR A 151 -45.02 12.22 5.21
C TYR A 151 -45.38 11.08 6.19
N LEU A 152 -44.42 10.60 6.99
CA LEU A 152 -44.66 9.58 8.03
C LEU A 152 -45.68 10.03 9.09
N SER A 153 -45.73 11.33 9.40
CA SER A 153 -46.70 11.89 10.34
C SER A 153 -48.14 11.87 9.80
N LYS A 154 -48.33 11.97 8.48
CA LYS A 154 -49.63 11.78 7.81
C LYS A 154 -49.95 10.30 7.60
N ASN A 155 -48.95 9.48 7.30
CA ASN A 155 -49.05 8.08 6.90
C ASN A 155 -48.25 7.18 7.87
N PRO A 156 -48.73 6.96 9.12
CA PRO A 156 -47.93 6.33 10.17
C PRO A 156 -47.86 4.80 10.10
N VAL A 157 -48.66 4.14 9.25
CA VAL A 157 -48.78 2.67 9.18
C VAL A 157 -48.89 2.18 7.74
N GLY A 158 -48.60 0.88 7.54
CA GLY A 158 -48.64 0.23 6.23
C GLY A 158 -47.31 0.28 5.47
N GLU A 159 -47.27 -0.36 4.30
CA GLU A 159 -46.05 -0.62 3.54
C GLU A 159 -45.28 0.66 3.19
N ASN A 160 -45.97 1.72 2.74
CA ASN A 160 -45.32 3.00 2.44
C ASN A 160 -44.73 3.67 3.68
N ALA A 161 -45.30 3.47 4.87
CA ALA A 161 -44.71 3.96 6.13
C ALA A 161 -43.42 3.19 6.46
N ASP A 162 -43.41 1.87 6.24
CA ASP A 162 -42.22 1.03 6.46
C ASP A 162 -41.09 1.33 5.45
N VAL A 163 -41.43 1.64 4.19
CA VAL A 163 -40.48 2.17 3.20
C VAL A 163 -39.91 3.53 3.64
N ALA A 164 -40.78 4.48 4.01
CA ALA A 164 -40.36 5.81 4.45
C ALA A 164 -39.47 5.76 5.71
N ARG A 165 -39.76 4.86 6.67
CA ARG A 165 -38.89 4.60 7.83
C ARG A 165 -37.51 4.12 7.42
N TYR A 166 -37.41 3.18 6.49
CA TYR A 166 -36.12 2.63 6.07
C TYR A 166 -35.29 3.65 5.29
N GLU A 167 -35.91 4.41 4.39
CA GLU A 167 -35.23 5.45 3.63
C GLU A 167 -34.77 6.61 4.52
N LEU A 168 -35.56 6.97 5.54
CA LEU A 168 -35.13 7.89 6.58
C LEU A 168 -33.99 7.31 7.44
N ALA A 169 -34.03 6.02 7.80
CA ALA A 169 -32.96 5.36 8.54
C ALA A 169 -31.63 5.34 7.74
N LYS A 170 -31.69 5.01 6.44
CA LYS A 170 -30.57 5.15 5.50
C LYS A 170 -30.00 6.56 5.51
N ALA A 171 -30.84 7.60 5.50
CA ALA A 171 -30.39 8.98 5.51
C ALA A 171 -29.66 9.35 6.81
N TYR A 172 -30.19 8.94 7.98
CA TYR A 172 -29.51 9.13 9.26
C TYR A 172 -28.16 8.41 9.30
N GLU A 173 -28.08 7.16 8.84
CA GLU A 173 -26.83 6.39 8.78
C GLU A 173 -25.81 7.00 7.82
N LEU A 174 -26.19 7.22 6.55
CA LEU A 174 -25.27 7.50 5.46
C LEU A 174 -24.97 8.99 5.28
N LEU A 175 -25.84 9.90 5.72
CA LEU A 175 -25.72 11.35 5.49
C LEU A 175 -25.57 12.14 6.80
N LYS A 176 -25.90 11.55 7.96
CA LYS A 176 -25.77 12.19 9.29
C LYS A 176 -24.87 11.41 10.27
N GLU A 177 -24.37 10.23 9.89
CA GLU A 177 -23.60 9.30 10.73
C GLU A 177 -24.32 8.87 12.04
N ASP A 178 -25.65 9.02 12.11
CA ASP A 178 -26.47 8.70 13.28
C ASP A 178 -27.00 7.26 13.21
N ILE A 179 -26.12 6.34 13.56
CA ILE A 179 -26.42 4.89 13.66
C ILE A 179 -27.52 4.61 14.71
N THR A 180 -27.65 5.45 15.74
CA THR A 180 -28.63 5.24 16.83
C THR A 180 -30.05 5.52 16.33
N THR A 181 -30.28 6.68 15.70
CA THR A 181 -31.57 7.03 15.12
C THR A 181 -31.92 6.11 13.95
N SER A 182 -30.94 5.76 13.08
CA SER A 182 -31.13 4.74 12.04
C SER A 182 -31.63 3.41 12.63
N THR A 183 -30.91 2.85 13.61
CA THR A 183 -31.29 1.58 14.26
C THR A 183 -32.67 1.65 14.93
N ASN A 184 -33.02 2.79 15.54
CA ASN A 184 -34.33 2.99 16.18
C ASN A 184 -35.48 3.09 15.17
N LEU A 185 -35.25 3.67 13.99
CA LEU A 185 -36.22 3.70 12.90
C LEU A 185 -36.40 2.30 12.27
N LEU A 186 -35.30 1.57 12.06
CA LEU A 186 -35.35 0.19 11.54
C LEU A 186 -36.12 -0.75 12.49
N LYS A 187 -36.00 -0.57 13.81
CA LYS A 187 -36.75 -1.34 14.81
C LYS A 187 -38.26 -1.05 14.84
N GLN A 188 -38.73 0.03 14.22
CA GLN A 188 -40.16 0.36 14.11
C GLN A 188 -40.83 -0.25 12.88
N ILE A 189 -40.06 -0.87 11.97
CA ILE A 189 -40.58 -1.49 10.75
C ILE A 189 -41.29 -2.79 11.12
N GLY A 190 -42.58 -2.87 10.80
CA GLY A 190 -43.43 -4.03 11.07
C GLY A 190 -43.44 -5.07 9.94
N VAL A 191 -44.01 -6.24 10.21
CA VAL A 191 -44.32 -7.22 9.16
C VAL A 191 -45.61 -6.79 8.45
N SER A 192 -45.46 -5.96 7.42
CA SER A 192 -46.53 -5.55 6.52
C SER A 192 -46.59 -6.46 5.28
N GLY A 193 -47.78 -6.91 4.88
CA GLY A 193 -48.00 -7.71 3.66
C GLY A 193 -47.49 -9.16 3.69
N ALA A 194 -47.60 -9.84 2.55
CA ALA A 194 -47.28 -11.27 2.41
C ALA A 194 -45.77 -11.55 2.48
N GLY A 195 -45.23 -11.67 3.70
CA GLY A 195 -43.85 -12.07 3.95
C GLY A 195 -42.89 -10.93 4.33
N GLY A 196 -43.36 -9.68 4.45
CA GLY A 196 -42.61 -8.59 5.11
C GLY A 196 -41.19 -8.36 4.60
N ARG A 197 -40.97 -8.30 3.28
CA ARG A 197 -39.63 -8.14 2.68
C ARG A 197 -38.82 -6.98 3.29
N ILE A 198 -39.49 -5.87 3.60
CA ILE A 198 -38.88 -4.69 4.24
C ILE A 198 -38.49 -4.93 5.70
N ALA A 199 -39.27 -5.71 6.46
CA ALA A 199 -38.87 -6.15 7.79
C ALA A 199 -37.62 -7.05 7.75
N SER A 200 -37.49 -7.92 6.73
CA SER A 200 -36.27 -8.73 6.54
C SER A 200 -35.06 -7.85 6.24
N LEU A 201 -35.17 -6.90 5.30
CA LEU A 201 -34.10 -5.95 4.97
C LEU A 201 -33.72 -5.07 6.17
N ALA A 202 -34.69 -4.63 6.98
CA ALA A 202 -34.45 -3.89 8.20
C ALA A 202 -33.71 -4.74 9.26
N ALA A 203 -34.15 -5.98 9.49
CA ALA A 203 -33.52 -6.90 10.43
C ALA A 203 -32.08 -7.28 10.01
N GLU A 204 -31.82 -7.44 8.70
CA GLU A 204 -30.47 -7.66 8.19
C GLU A 204 -29.60 -6.40 8.30
N ARG A 205 -30.16 -5.21 8.07
CA ARG A 205 -29.42 -3.93 8.23
C ARG A 205 -29.06 -3.67 9.69
N ILE A 206 -29.96 -3.97 10.63
CA ILE A 206 -29.66 -3.89 12.08
C ILE A 206 -28.47 -4.80 12.42
N LYS A 207 -28.43 -6.05 11.93
CA LYS A 207 -27.28 -6.95 12.15
C LYS A 207 -25.97 -6.40 11.57
N TYR A 208 -26.03 -5.75 10.41
CA TYR A 208 -24.87 -5.07 9.81
C TYR A 208 -24.38 -3.90 10.68
N LEU A 209 -25.29 -3.04 11.17
CA LEU A 209 -24.96 -1.93 12.06
C LEU A 209 -24.38 -2.41 13.39
N GLU A 210 -24.94 -3.46 13.99
CA GLU A 210 -24.41 -4.12 15.18
C GLU A 210 -23.02 -4.75 14.94
N ALA A 211 -22.79 -5.32 13.75
CA ALA A 211 -21.46 -5.80 13.35
C ALA A 211 -20.45 -4.66 13.12
N GLY A 212 -20.92 -3.47 12.73
CA GLY A 212 -20.09 -2.26 12.62
C GLY A 212 -19.45 -1.86 13.95
N VAL A 213 -20.18 -2.01 15.06
CA VAL A 213 -19.63 -1.81 16.41
C VAL A 213 -18.48 -2.80 16.68
N ARG A 214 -18.66 -4.07 16.33
CA ARG A 214 -17.61 -5.10 16.47
C ARG A 214 -16.38 -4.85 15.60
N ASN A 215 -16.54 -4.21 14.43
CA ASN A 215 -15.39 -3.81 13.60
C ASN A 215 -14.52 -2.78 14.34
N VAL A 216 -15.13 -1.81 15.05
CA VAL A 216 -14.40 -0.85 15.89
C VAL A 216 -13.65 -1.56 17.03
N GLU A 217 -14.30 -2.52 17.70
CA GLU A 217 -13.67 -3.35 18.74
C GLU A 217 -12.46 -4.14 18.20
N TRP A 218 -12.59 -4.72 17.00
CA TRP A 218 -11.49 -5.43 16.33
C TRP A 218 -10.32 -4.50 15.96
N LYS A 219 -10.59 -3.31 15.39
CA LYS A 219 -9.55 -2.30 15.11
C LYS A 219 -8.83 -1.89 16.40
N GLN A 220 -9.56 -1.76 17.51
CA GLN A 220 -8.95 -1.51 18.82
C GLN A 220 -8.10 -2.69 19.31
N ALA A 221 -8.55 -3.94 19.14
CA ALA A 221 -7.79 -5.14 19.49
C ALA A 221 -6.49 -5.27 18.68
N LEU A 222 -6.52 -4.95 17.38
CA LEU A 222 -5.33 -4.87 16.52
C LEU A 222 -4.35 -3.80 16.99
N ASN A 223 -4.83 -2.58 17.25
CA ASN A 223 -4.01 -1.49 17.76
C ASN A 223 -3.37 -1.83 19.12
N ASN A 224 -4.09 -2.50 20.01
CA ASN A 224 -3.60 -2.96 21.31
C ASN A 224 -2.51 -4.04 21.16
N THR A 225 -2.73 -5.04 20.31
CA THR A 225 -1.76 -6.13 20.09
C THR A 225 -0.52 -5.65 19.34
N TYR A 226 -0.67 -4.74 18.36
CA TYR A 226 0.44 -4.05 17.71
C TYR A 226 1.23 -3.15 18.69
N SER A 227 0.57 -2.42 19.59
CA SER A 227 1.24 -1.61 20.61
C SER A 227 2.10 -2.48 21.55
N ALA A 228 1.58 -3.64 21.96
CA ALA A 228 2.36 -4.62 22.74
C ALA A 228 3.55 -5.21 21.96
N VAL A 229 3.44 -5.36 20.63
CA VAL A 229 4.58 -5.69 19.75
C VAL A 229 5.63 -4.59 19.79
N LYS A 230 5.23 -3.32 19.62
CA LYS A 230 6.13 -2.16 19.60
C LYS A 230 6.90 -2.01 20.93
N GLU A 231 6.23 -2.18 22.07
CA GLU A 231 6.84 -2.15 23.40
C GLU A 231 7.94 -3.23 23.57
N LYS A 232 7.65 -4.47 23.16
CA LYS A 232 8.65 -5.56 23.22
C LYS A 232 9.75 -5.42 22.17
N TYR A 233 9.46 -4.83 21.01
CA TYR A 233 10.47 -4.50 20.01
C TYR A 233 11.49 -3.50 20.56
N VAL A 234 11.04 -2.37 21.11
CA VAL A 234 11.91 -1.35 21.71
C VAL A 234 12.78 -1.95 22.82
N SER A 235 12.20 -2.82 23.64
CA SER A 235 12.94 -3.56 24.68
C SER A 235 14.05 -4.46 24.09
N TYR A 236 13.74 -5.22 23.03
CA TYR A 236 14.70 -6.08 22.32
C TYR A 236 15.79 -5.27 21.62
N ASP A 237 15.43 -4.20 20.91
CA ASP A 237 16.35 -3.43 20.07
C ASP A 237 17.39 -2.70 20.92
N ASN A 238 16.95 -2.04 22.00
CA ASN A 238 17.78 -1.38 23.02
C ASN A 238 18.64 -2.36 23.86
N SER A 239 18.61 -3.66 23.57
CA SER A 239 19.46 -4.66 24.23
C SER A 239 20.83 -4.70 23.55
N SER A 240 21.91 -4.51 24.31
CA SER A 240 23.26 -4.73 23.78
C SER A 240 23.41 -6.16 23.25
N TRP A 241 24.07 -6.32 22.10
CA TRP A 241 24.39 -7.63 21.54
C TRP A 241 25.34 -8.43 22.45
N LEU A 242 26.15 -7.73 23.26
CA LEU A 242 27.02 -8.30 24.30
C LEU A 242 26.22 -8.92 25.46
N ALA A 243 24.96 -8.52 25.66
CA ALA A 243 24.05 -9.11 26.63
C ALA A 243 23.22 -10.24 25.98
N PHE A 244 23.91 -11.17 25.28
CA PHE A 244 23.29 -12.15 24.39
C PHE A 244 22.13 -12.95 25.02
N PRO A 245 22.21 -13.50 26.25
CA PRO A 245 21.09 -14.21 26.88
C PRO A 245 19.86 -13.30 27.12
N VAL A 246 20.09 -12.05 27.53
CA VAL A 246 19.02 -11.06 27.75
C VAL A 246 18.40 -10.63 26.42
N LYS A 247 19.21 -10.46 25.36
CA LYS A 247 18.72 -10.14 24.02
C LYS A 247 17.90 -11.28 23.42
N ILE A 248 18.27 -12.55 23.66
CA ILE A 248 17.44 -13.72 23.31
C ILE A 248 16.12 -13.72 24.09
N GLY A 249 16.14 -13.57 25.41
CA GLY A 249 14.90 -13.58 26.21
C GLY A 249 13.91 -12.48 25.77
N ARG A 250 14.42 -11.29 25.45
CA ARG A 250 13.62 -10.18 24.91
C ARG A 250 13.17 -10.44 23.46
N TRP A 251 13.99 -11.08 22.63
CA TRP A 251 13.63 -11.55 21.29
C TRP A 251 12.47 -12.56 21.33
N VAL A 252 12.50 -13.54 22.25
CA VAL A 252 11.39 -14.51 22.43
C VAL A 252 10.11 -13.79 22.84
N GLY A 253 10.20 -12.83 23.77
CA GLY A 253 9.06 -12.00 24.17
C GLY A 253 8.47 -11.16 23.02
N TYR A 254 9.34 -10.59 22.17
CA TYR A 254 8.95 -9.88 20.95
C TYR A 254 8.28 -10.82 19.93
N ALA A 255 8.90 -11.96 19.62
CA ALA A 255 8.38 -12.95 18.68
C ALA A 255 7.02 -13.52 19.13
N GLY A 256 6.83 -13.74 20.44
CA GLY A 256 5.54 -14.16 21.01
C GLY A 256 4.43 -13.11 20.86
N LYS A 257 4.74 -11.82 21.03
CA LYS A 257 3.78 -10.74 20.76
C LYS A 257 3.51 -10.57 19.27
N MET A 258 4.52 -10.73 18.41
CA MET A 258 4.38 -10.75 16.96
C MET A 258 3.44 -11.87 16.49
N PHE A 259 3.59 -13.07 17.04
CA PHE A 259 2.65 -14.17 16.79
C PHE A 259 1.22 -13.83 17.23
N SER A 260 1.06 -13.18 18.40
CA SER A 260 -0.26 -12.76 18.90
C SER A 260 -0.92 -11.71 17.98
N PHE A 261 -0.16 -10.71 17.53
CA PHE A 261 -0.65 -9.69 16.59
C PHE A 261 -1.00 -10.31 15.23
N ASN A 262 -0.14 -11.17 14.67
CA ASN A 262 -0.42 -11.86 13.41
C ASN A 262 -1.68 -12.74 13.49
N LYS A 263 -1.89 -13.40 14.63
CA LYS A 263 -3.12 -14.16 14.88
C LYS A 263 -4.34 -13.23 14.92
N THR A 264 -4.25 -12.11 15.61
CA THR A 264 -5.34 -11.12 15.69
C THR A 264 -5.64 -10.50 14.31
N GLN A 265 -4.61 -10.29 13.49
CA GLN A 265 -4.71 -9.84 12.10
C GLN A 265 -5.44 -10.87 11.22
N ASP A 266 -5.04 -12.14 11.27
CA ASP A 266 -5.73 -13.25 10.58
C ASP A 266 -7.19 -13.44 11.04
N GLU A 267 -7.48 -13.31 12.33
CA GLU A 267 -8.84 -13.33 12.87
C GLU A 267 -9.66 -12.10 12.41
N TYR A 268 -9.03 -10.92 12.32
CA TYR A 268 -9.66 -9.71 11.80
C TYR A 268 -9.99 -9.80 10.31
N GLU A 269 -9.06 -10.25 9.47
CA GLU A 269 -9.32 -10.36 8.03
C GLU A 269 -10.49 -11.32 7.75
N LYS A 270 -10.58 -12.43 8.50
CA LYS A 270 -11.73 -13.37 8.44
C LYS A 270 -13.04 -12.74 8.90
N PHE A 271 -13.00 -11.94 9.97
CA PHE A 271 -14.15 -11.13 10.38
C PHE A 271 -14.54 -10.13 9.28
N MET A 272 -13.58 -9.48 8.64
CA MET A 272 -13.82 -8.51 7.58
C MET A 272 -14.44 -9.12 6.33
N VAL A 273 -14.00 -10.30 5.87
CA VAL A 273 -14.65 -11.04 4.77
C VAL A 273 -16.14 -11.24 5.05
N TRP A 274 -16.50 -11.67 6.27
CA TRP A 274 -17.89 -11.86 6.70
C TRP A 274 -18.67 -10.54 6.86
N TYR A 275 -18.04 -9.52 7.45
CA TYR A 275 -18.63 -8.20 7.67
C TYR A 275 -18.93 -7.48 6.35
N GLU A 276 -18.00 -7.56 5.39
CA GLU A 276 -18.15 -6.99 4.06
C GLU A 276 -19.18 -7.76 3.23
N ASP A 277 -19.25 -9.10 3.32
CA ASP A 277 -20.31 -9.87 2.66
C ASP A 277 -21.71 -9.53 3.18
N MET A 278 -21.83 -9.32 4.50
CA MET A 278 -23.07 -8.81 5.10
C MET A 278 -23.39 -7.38 4.64
N GLY A 279 -22.38 -6.50 4.59
CA GLY A 279 -22.52 -5.09 4.24
C GLY A 279 -22.73 -4.81 2.75
N ALA A 280 -22.26 -5.68 1.85
CA ALA A 280 -22.28 -5.44 0.41
C ALA A 280 -23.67 -5.21 -0.19
N LYS A 281 -24.73 -5.76 0.42
CA LYS A 281 -26.12 -5.52 0.01
C LYS A 281 -26.63 -4.12 0.40
N PHE A 282 -25.99 -3.50 1.40
CA PHE A 282 -26.29 -2.15 1.90
C PHE A 282 -25.28 -1.09 1.42
N ALA A 283 -24.25 -1.51 0.66
CA ALA A 283 -23.21 -0.64 0.15
C ALA A 283 -23.82 0.50 -0.69
N PRO A 284 -23.57 1.77 -0.31
CA PRO A 284 -24.13 2.91 -1.02
C PRO A 284 -23.43 3.08 -2.39
N PRO A 285 -24.00 3.87 -3.32
CA PRO A 285 -23.32 4.25 -4.56
C PRO A 285 -21.91 4.78 -4.32
N VAL A 286 -21.02 4.58 -5.29
CA VAL A 286 -19.57 4.84 -5.15
C VAL A 286 -19.27 6.28 -4.75
N GLU A 287 -20.07 7.24 -5.21
CA GLU A 287 -19.96 8.66 -4.88
C GLU A 287 -20.23 8.93 -3.39
N ILE A 288 -21.17 8.21 -2.77
CA ILE A 288 -21.44 8.32 -1.32
C ILE A 288 -20.33 7.63 -0.53
N ALA A 289 -19.82 6.49 -1.00
CA ALA A 289 -18.66 5.84 -0.38
C ALA A 289 -17.42 6.76 -0.41
N PHE A 290 -17.27 7.59 -1.44
CA PHE A 290 -16.23 8.60 -1.57
C PHE A 290 -16.46 9.79 -0.63
N ASP A 291 -17.67 10.33 -0.59
CA ASP A 291 -18.02 11.48 0.24
C ASP A 291 -17.92 11.16 1.74
N ASN A 292 -18.22 9.92 2.13
CA ASN A 292 -18.11 9.43 3.50
C ASN A 292 -16.68 9.01 3.90
N PHE A 293 -15.70 9.07 2.98
CA PHE A 293 -14.32 8.81 3.35
C PHE A 293 -13.68 10.05 4.02
N LYS A 294 -13.10 9.81 5.20
CA LYS A 294 -12.38 10.80 5.99
C LYS A 294 -10.88 10.47 5.93
N PRO A 295 -10.03 11.33 5.33
CA PRO A 295 -8.58 11.14 5.37
C PRO A 295 -8.08 11.07 6.82
N ALA A 296 -7.13 10.16 7.08
CA ALA A 296 -6.64 9.90 8.43
C ALA A 296 -6.06 11.15 9.13
N TYR A 297 -5.50 12.07 8.35
CA TYR A 297 -4.84 13.31 8.79
C TYR A 297 -5.78 14.43 9.17
N THR A 298 -6.97 14.49 8.54
CA THR A 298 -7.93 15.57 8.76
C THR A 298 -8.96 15.19 9.81
N GLY A 299 -9.36 13.92 9.89
CA GLY A 299 -10.41 13.42 10.80
C GLY A 299 -11.83 13.91 10.49
N GLU A 300 -11.94 15.05 9.81
CA GLU A 300 -13.13 15.61 9.21
C GLU A 300 -13.52 14.86 7.93
N THR A 301 -14.78 15.03 7.49
CA THR A 301 -15.13 14.78 6.08
C THR A 301 -14.27 15.71 5.24
N GLY A 302 -13.20 15.17 4.62
CA GLY A 302 -12.20 15.97 3.92
C GLY A 302 -12.86 16.88 2.88
N LYS A 303 -12.21 17.99 2.53
CA LYS A 303 -12.78 19.05 1.68
C LYS A 303 -13.56 18.46 0.49
N THR A 304 -14.78 18.94 0.29
CA THR A 304 -15.65 18.61 -0.86
C THR A 304 -15.49 19.58 -2.02
N GLU A 305 -14.59 20.56 -1.87
CA GLU A 305 -14.22 21.52 -2.91
C GLU A 305 -13.35 20.86 -4.00
N ASP A 306 -13.44 21.41 -5.20
CA ASP A 306 -12.71 20.93 -6.35
C ASP A 306 -11.23 21.33 -6.29
N SER A 307 -10.33 20.35 -6.41
CA SER A 307 -8.91 20.57 -6.68
C SER A 307 -8.65 20.58 -8.18
N LEU A 308 -7.59 21.27 -8.63
CA LEU A 308 -7.15 21.17 -10.02
C LEU A 308 -6.29 19.92 -10.18
N VAL A 309 -6.73 19.02 -11.07
CA VAL A 309 -6.16 17.67 -11.26
C VAL A 309 -5.81 17.44 -12.74
N VAL A 310 -4.60 16.93 -13.01
CA VAL A 310 -4.12 16.59 -14.37
C VAL A 310 -3.65 15.13 -14.40
N LEU A 311 -4.11 14.37 -15.40
CA LEU A 311 -3.76 12.97 -15.58
C LEU A 311 -2.54 12.80 -16.50
N HIS A 312 -1.41 12.38 -15.96
CA HIS A 312 -0.20 12.05 -16.75
C HIS A 312 -0.19 10.57 -17.12
N TYR A 313 -1.00 10.23 -18.12
CA TYR A 313 -1.07 8.87 -18.64
C TYR A 313 0.20 8.53 -19.45
N ASP A 314 0.68 9.39 -20.36
CA ASP A 314 1.90 9.13 -21.13
C ASP A 314 3.20 9.34 -20.33
N ASN A 315 4.30 8.76 -20.81
CA ASN A 315 5.56 8.71 -20.08
C ASN A 315 6.33 10.06 -20.12
N PRO A 316 6.49 10.74 -21.28
CA PRO A 316 7.19 12.03 -21.32
C PRO A 316 6.47 13.16 -20.57
N SER A 317 5.14 13.29 -20.66
CA SER A 317 4.42 14.40 -19.98
C SER A 317 4.52 14.30 -18.45
N SER A 318 4.55 13.09 -17.89
CA SER A 318 4.84 12.90 -16.47
C SER A 318 6.22 13.47 -16.10
N TRP A 319 7.25 13.16 -16.90
CA TRP A 319 8.59 13.71 -16.67
C TRP A 319 8.60 15.24 -16.78
N TYR A 320 7.88 15.80 -17.75
CA TYR A 320 7.76 17.25 -17.95
C TYR A 320 7.05 17.93 -16.79
N ALA A 321 5.93 17.38 -16.30
CA ALA A 321 5.23 17.87 -15.11
C ALA A 321 6.17 17.99 -13.92
N ARG A 322 6.93 16.91 -13.66
CA ARG A 322 7.89 16.78 -12.55
C ARG A 322 9.08 17.72 -12.69
N TRP A 323 9.69 17.82 -13.88
CA TRP A 323 10.76 18.77 -14.15
C TRP A 323 10.28 20.20 -13.94
N LYS A 324 9.09 20.53 -14.45
CA LYS A 324 8.51 21.87 -14.35
C LYS A 324 8.23 22.28 -12.92
N VAL A 325 7.45 21.51 -12.15
CA VAL A 325 7.10 21.92 -10.77
C VAL A 325 8.33 22.00 -9.87
N ILE A 326 9.31 21.10 -10.02
CA ILE A 326 10.53 21.13 -9.20
C ILE A 326 11.45 22.29 -9.63
N ASN A 327 11.58 22.61 -10.92
CA ASN A 327 12.35 23.77 -11.38
C ASN A 327 11.66 25.12 -11.04
N ASP A 328 10.33 25.14 -10.98
CA ASP A 328 9.57 26.32 -10.58
C ASP A 328 9.45 26.50 -9.05
N ALA A 329 9.85 25.50 -8.26
CA ALA A 329 9.88 25.57 -6.79
C ALA A 329 10.69 26.75 -6.23
N ARG A 330 10.23 27.33 -5.12
CA ARG A 330 10.82 28.51 -4.44
C ARG A 330 10.94 28.36 -2.92
N GLU A 331 10.11 27.55 -2.27
CA GLU A 331 10.06 27.44 -0.80
C GLU A 331 10.48 26.05 -0.32
N SER A 332 9.86 24.99 -0.84
CA SER A 332 10.17 23.63 -0.41
C SER A 332 9.83 22.52 -1.40
N ILE A 333 10.57 21.42 -1.30
CA ILE A 333 10.37 20.16 -2.04
C ILE A 333 10.45 19.02 -1.02
N ASP A 334 9.37 18.25 -0.89
CA ASP A 334 9.36 16.97 -0.18
C ASP A 334 9.21 15.85 -1.23
N LEU A 335 10.13 14.88 -1.28
CA LEU A 335 10.24 13.92 -2.37
C LEU A 335 10.54 12.50 -1.87
N GLN A 336 9.76 11.53 -2.32
CA GLN A 336 9.78 10.15 -1.83
C GLN A 336 9.64 9.15 -2.97
N TYR A 337 10.53 8.17 -3.04
CA TYR A 337 10.50 7.10 -4.04
C TYR A 337 11.01 5.76 -3.51
N PHE A 338 10.34 4.69 -3.96
CA PHE A 338 10.82 3.32 -3.80
C PHE A 338 12.09 3.05 -4.62
N ILE A 339 12.05 3.28 -5.94
CA ILE A 339 13.20 3.14 -6.85
C ILE A 339 13.59 4.48 -7.43
N MET A 340 14.89 4.79 -7.32
CA MET A 340 15.61 5.74 -8.14
C MET A 340 16.87 5.07 -8.69
N ASP A 341 16.96 4.92 -10.00
CA ASP A 341 18.09 4.26 -10.67
C ASP A 341 19.29 5.20 -10.84
N ASP A 342 20.45 4.61 -11.13
CA ASP A 342 21.72 5.28 -11.39
C ASP A 342 21.88 5.68 -12.88
N ASP A 343 20.80 6.17 -13.48
CA ASP A 343 20.74 6.57 -14.89
C ASP A 343 20.56 8.09 -15.09
N ILE A 344 20.39 8.53 -16.33
CA ILE A 344 20.21 9.94 -16.66
C ILE A 344 18.98 10.58 -15.99
N PHE A 345 17.90 9.84 -15.74
CA PHE A 345 16.72 10.36 -15.04
C PHE A 345 16.97 10.51 -13.55
N GLY A 346 17.59 9.50 -12.92
CA GLY A 346 18.02 9.58 -11.52
C GLY A 346 19.00 10.74 -11.29
N TYR A 347 20.06 10.83 -12.09
CA TYR A 347 21.08 11.87 -11.92
C TYR A 347 20.60 13.28 -12.30
N SER A 348 19.77 13.44 -13.34
CA SER A 348 19.25 14.77 -13.68
C SER A 348 18.22 15.27 -12.66
N LEU A 349 17.37 14.39 -12.09
CA LEU A 349 16.48 14.76 -11.00
C LEU A 349 17.26 15.15 -9.74
N LEU A 350 18.24 14.35 -9.34
CA LEU A 350 19.13 14.68 -8.22
C LEU A 350 19.92 15.97 -8.47
N GLY A 351 20.32 16.24 -9.71
CA GLY A 351 20.98 17.50 -10.10
C GLY A 351 20.05 18.71 -10.03
N LEU A 352 18.79 18.56 -10.44
CA LEU A 352 17.76 19.59 -10.28
C LEU A 352 17.46 19.87 -8.80
N ILE A 353 17.35 18.83 -7.97
CA ILE A 353 17.17 18.96 -6.53
C ILE A 353 18.40 19.62 -5.89
N TYR A 354 19.62 19.24 -6.28
CA TYR A 354 20.87 19.83 -5.80
C TYR A 354 20.94 21.34 -6.14
N LYS A 355 20.63 21.72 -7.38
CA LYS A 355 20.45 23.13 -7.79
C LYS A 355 19.45 23.86 -6.89
N LYS A 356 18.32 23.24 -6.55
CA LYS A 356 17.32 23.83 -5.64
C LYS A 356 17.82 23.98 -4.21
N VAL A 357 18.63 23.05 -3.71
CA VAL A 357 19.33 23.20 -2.43
C VAL A 357 20.28 24.42 -2.47
N LEU A 358 21.03 24.62 -3.57
CA LEU A 358 21.90 25.79 -3.74
C LEU A 358 21.12 27.12 -3.86
N GLU A 359 19.93 27.10 -4.45
CA GLU A 359 19.00 28.24 -4.50
C GLU A 359 18.34 28.56 -3.15
N GLY A 360 18.54 27.72 -2.13
CA GLY A 360 18.04 27.94 -0.76
C GLY A 360 16.69 27.29 -0.44
N VAL A 361 16.10 26.54 -1.38
CA VAL A 361 14.84 25.81 -1.20
C VAL A 361 14.99 24.75 -0.10
N ARG A 362 13.98 24.56 0.76
CA ARG A 362 13.98 23.49 1.77
C ARG A 362 13.68 22.15 1.11
N VAL A 363 14.61 21.21 1.14
CA VAL A 363 14.49 19.90 0.50
C VAL A 363 14.44 18.79 1.55
N ARG A 364 13.43 17.91 1.49
CA ARG A 364 13.42 16.60 2.16
C ARG A 364 13.35 15.48 1.12
N VAL A 365 14.19 14.46 1.26
CA VAL A 365 14.21 13.29 0.34
C VAL A 365 14.15 12.00 1.14
N LEU A 366 13.26 11.09 0.75
CA LEU A 366 13.16 9.72 1.27
C LEU A 366 13.33 8.69 0.15
N LEU A 367 14.30 7.77 0.31
CA LEU A 367 14.54 6.69 -0.66
C LEU A 367 14.53 5.33 0.03
N ASP A 368 13.87 4.33 -0.55
CA ASP A 368 13.90 2.96 -0.04
C ASP A 368 15.22 2.24 -0.43
N ALA A 369 15.92 1.67 0.56
CA ALA A 369 17.22 1.01 0.36
C ALA A 369 17.16 -0.29 -0.47
N ARG A 370 15.98 -0.87 -0.64
CA ARG A 370 15.73 -2.16 -1.30
C ARG A 370 15.40 -1.94 -2.77
N GLY A 371 14.69 -0.87 -3.12
CA GLY A 371 14.57 -0.38 -4.50
C GLY A 371 15.86 0.32 -4.96
N THR A 372 16.30 1.33 -4.21
CA THR A 372 17.36 2.29 -4.61
C THR A 372 18.78 1.83 -4.21
N LYS A 373 19.08 0.52 -4.37
CA LYS A 373 20.27 -0.15 -3.80
C LYS A 373 21.61 0.48 -4.18
N LYS A 374 21.75 1.04 -5.39
CA LYS A 374 23.04 1.56 -5.88
C LYS A 374 23.40 2.93 -5.30
N LEU A 375 22.40 3.77 -5.00
CA LEU A 375 22.61 5.09 -4.41
C LEU A 375 22.63 5.07 -2.87
N THR A 376 22.09 4.00 -2.25
CA THR A 376 21.87 3.91 -0.78
C THR A 376 22.82 2.97 -0.04
N ARG A 377 23.60 2.12 -0.69
CA ARG A 377 24.44 1.10 -0.02
C ARG A 377 25.76 1.68 0.51
N ARG A 378 25.80 1.95 1.83
CA ARG A 378 26.98 2.38 2.61
C ARG A 378 28.32 1.68 2.30
N ILE A 379 28.31 0.42 1.84
CA ILE A 379 29.53 -0.37 1.53
C ILE A 379 30.31 0.17 0.31
N PHE A 380 29.62 0.80 -0.65
CA PHE A 380 30.22 1.35 -1.87
C PHE A 380 30.10 2.88 -1.95
N THR A 381 29.91 3.53 -0.79
CA THR A 381 29.58 4.95 -0.54
C THR A 381 28.11 5.36 -0.83
N GLN A 382 27.70 6.52 -0.28
CA GLN A 382 26.46 7.21 -0.61
C GLN A 382 26.76 8.60 -1.22
N ASP A 383 27.96 8.82 -1.78
CA ASP A 383 28.56 10.14 -2.09
C ASP A 383 27.57 11.15 -2.71
N ILE A 384 26.74 10.72 -3.66
CA ILE A 384 25.78 11.57 -4.38
C ILE A 384 24.67 12.11 -3.46
N LEU A 385 24.18 11.31 -2.52
CA LEU A 385 23.21 11.73 -1.51
C LEU A 385 23.88 12.55 -0.40
N GLN A 386 25.15 12.23 -0.08
CA GLN A 386 25.95 12.93 0.92
C GLN A 386 26.35 14.35 0.46
N GLU A 387 26.52 14.57 -0.84
CA GLU A 387 26.74 15.89 -1.46
C GLU A 387 25.56 16.86 -1.19
N MET A 388 24.33 16.38 -1.10
CA MET A 388 23.18 17.19 -0.62
C MET A 388 23.13 17.27 0.90
N GLY A 389 23.41 16.17 1.61
CA GLY A 389 23.35 16.07 3.08
C GLY A 389 24.34 16.94 3.88
N GLN A 390 25.14 17.78 3.22
CA GLN A 390 25.99 18.80 3.86
C GLN A 390 25.30 20.17 4.04
N TYR A 391 24.22 20.44 3.30
CA TYR A 391 23.52 21.73 3.33
C TYR A 391 22.43 21.75 4.40
N LYS A 392 22.30 22.87 5.14
CA LYS A 392 21.36 22.98 6.27
C LYS A 392 19.87 22.96 5.87
N ASN A 393 19.58 23.26 4.62
CA ASN A 393 18.24 23.25 4.02
C ASN A 393 17.91 21.92 3.32
N ALA A 394 18.78 20.91 3.39
CA ALA A 394 18.55 19.59 2.82
C ALA A 394 18.55 18.51 3.90
N GLU A 395 17.50 17.69 3.94
CA GLU A 395 17.44 16.51 4.81
C GLU A 395 17.14 15.26 3.98
N ILE A 396 18.17 14.41 3.83
CA ILE A 396 18.10 13.18 3.03
C ILE A 396 18.03 11.98 3.99
N LYS A 397 17.00 11.15 3.87
CA LYS A 397 16.80 9.93 4.65
C LYS A 397 16.68 8.71 3.74
N VAL A 398 17.10 7.57 4.24
CA VAL A 398 16.94 6.26 3.58
C VAL A 398 16.05 5.39 4.44
N PHE A 399 14.92 4.94 3.91
CA PHE A 399 14.13 3.90 4.55
C PHE A 399 14.87 2.56 4.43
N SER A 400 15.19 1.96 5.57
CA SER A 400 15.94 0.71 5.61
C SER A 400 15.49 -0.14 6.80
N PRO A 401 14.74 -1.23 6.55
CA PRO A 401 14.26 -2.04 7.65
C PRO A 401 15.33 -3.02 8.20
N VAL A 402 16.51 -3.13 7.53
CA VAL A 402 17.54 -4.17 7.79
C VAL A 402 18.97 -3.66 8.05
N LEU A 403 19.41 -2.51 7.50
CA LEU A 403 20.86 -2.15 7.45
C LEU A 403 21.58 -2.14 8.81
N ASP A 404 20.91 -1.80 9.91
CA ASP A 404 21.59 -1.55 11.20
C ASP A 404 21.57 -2.75 12.17
N ASN A 405 20.89 -3.86 11.83
CA ASN A 405 20.82 -5.02 12.73
C ASN A 405 20.55 -6.36 12.01
N LEU A 406 21.60 -7.07 11.60
CA LEU A 406 21.52 -8.43 11.03
C LEU A 406 20.79 -9.44 11.95
N ALA A 407 20.83 -9.27 13.28
CA ALA A 407 20.10 -10.14 14.21
C ALA A 407 18.57 -9.92 14.16
N SER A 408 18.10 -8.77 13.65
CA SER A 408 16.66 -8.49 13.48
C SER A 408 16.05 -9.26 12.30
N MET A 409 16.85 -9.66 11.31
CA MET A 409 16.39 -10.52 10.20
C MET A 409 15.82 -11.85 10.71
N PHE A 410 16.38 -12.38 11.79
CA PHE A 410 15.90 -13.62 12.41
C PHE A 410 14.66 -13.41 13.30
N SER A 411 14.22 -12.16 13.56
CA SER A 411 13.12 -11.85 14.49
C SER A 411 11.78 -11.56 13.83
N ASP A 412 11.79 -11.04 12.60
CA ASP A 412 10.58 -10.58 11.93
C ASP A 412 10.74 -10.62 10.41
N LEU A 413 10.07 -11.59 9.79
CA LEU A 413 10.09 -11.74 8.34
C LEU A 413 9.47 -10.52 7.62
N ARG A 414 8.52 -9.80 8.23
CA ARG A 414 7.93 -8.59 7.63
C ARG A 414 8.95 -7.47 7.49
N LYS A 415 9.91 -7.35 8.41
CA LYS A 415 11.02 -6.37 8.31
C LYS A 415 12.03 -6.73 7.22
N ILE A 416 12.11 -7.99 6.79
CA ILE A 416 12.92 -8.33 5.61
C ILE A 416 12.20 -7.92 4.31
N ILE A 417 10.87 -8.06 4.25
CA ILE A 417 10.09 -7.94 3.01
C ILE A 417 9.40 -6.58 2.79
N SER A 418 9.10 -5.83 3.86
CA SER A 418 8.49 -4.51 3.79
C SER A 418 9.39 -3.50 3.08
N SER A 419 8.73 -2.60 2.34
CA SER A 419 9.34 -1.44 1.72
C SER A 419 8.46 -0.21 1.90
N ASN A 420 9.11 0.95 1.84
CA ASN A 420 8.42 2.19 1.59
C ASN A 420 8.12 2.24 0.08
N HIS A 421 6.85 2.03 -0.30
CA HIS A 421 6.47 1.91 -1.72
C HIS A 421 5.79 3.17 -2.26
N ASP A 422 5.63 4.20 -1.44
CA ASP A 422 5.08 5.50 -1.85
C ASP A 422 5.93 6.20 -2.89
N LYS A 423 5.27 7.05 -3.68
CA LYS A 423 5.84 7.86 -4.76
C LYS A 423 5.17 9.23 -4.65
N ILE A 424 5.74 10.08 -3.79
CA ILE A 424 5.17 11.38 -3.41
C ILE A 424 6.16 12.47 -3.81
N ILE A 425 5.66 13.49 -4.48
CA ILE A 425 6.30 14.81 -4.54
C ILE A 425 5.31 15.82 -3.99
N VAL A 426 5.75 16.69 -3.09
CA VAL A 426 5.04 17.92 -2.70
C VAL A 426 5.99 19.10 -2.94
N VAL A 427 5.51 20.13 -3.65
CA VAL A 427 6.28 21.36 -3.93
C VAL A 427 5.52 22.58 -3.42
N ASP A 428 6.24 23.45 -2.70
CA ASP A 428 5.78 24.74 -2.17
C ASP A 428 4.45 24.68 -1.39
N ASN A 429 4.12 23.49 -0.86
CA ASN A 429 2.87 23.18 -0.17
C ASN A 429 1.60 23.45 -1.00
N GLU A 430 1.72 23.51 -2.34
CA GLU A 430 0.63 23.81 -3.28
C GLU A 430 0.49 22.74 -4.37
N TYR A 431 1.61 22.26 -4.92
CA TYR A 431 1.63 21.23 -5.96
C TYR A 431 1.95 19.87 -5.36
N SER A 432 1.40 18.82 -5.96
CA SER A 432 1.77 17.44 -5.64
C SER A 432 1.73 16.54 -6.86
N ILE A 433 2.62 15.54 -6.90
CA ILE A 433 2.59 14.46 -7.89
C ILE A 433 2.57 13.12 -7.16
N ILE A 434 1.64 12.26 -7.55
CA ILE A 434 1.42 10.91 -7.02
C ILE A 434 1.10 9.95 -8.16
N GLY A 435 1.59 8.72 -8.11
CA GLY A 435 1.32 7.71 -9.14
C GLY A 435 2.17 6.46 -9.02
N GLY A 436 2.18 5.63 -10.07
CA GLY A 436 2.93 4.39 -10.07
C GLY A 436 4.40 4.54 -10.47
N ARG A 437 4.81 5.68 -11.07
CA ARG A 437 6.15 5.84 -11.65
C ARG A 437 7.27 5.97 -10.62
N ASN A 438 8.29 5.14 -10.76
CA ASN A 438 9.59 5.31 -10.10
C ASN A 438 10.49 6.25 -10.93
N VAL A 439 11.72 6.53 -10.44
CA VAL A 439 12.69 7.36 -11.17
C VAL A 439 13.69 6.49 -11.91
N SER A 440 13.42 6.23 -13.18
CA SER A 440 14.28 5.46 -14.10
C SER A 440 13.81 5.67 -15.54
N LYS A 441 14.70 5.48 -16.52
CA LYS A 441 14.38 5.55 -17.95
C LYS A 441 13.28 4.59 -18.38
N ASP A 442 13.09 3.50 -17.64
CA ASP A 442 11.98 2.58 -17.86
C ASP A 442 10.61 3.26 -17.66
N TYR A 443 10.50 4.37 -16.92
CA TYR A 443 9.20 4.99 -16.58
C TYR A 443 8.84 6.23 -17.42
N TYR A 444 9.85 6.89 -17.99
CA TYR A 444 9.69 8.21 -18.64
C TYR A 444 9.96 8.21 -20.14
N LEU A 445 10.62 7.17 -20.67
CA LEU A 445 10.79 7.02 -22.11
C LEU A 445 9.53 6.45 -22.77
N ASP A 446 9.32 6.83 -24.03
CA ASP A 446 8.34 6.18 -24.88
C ASP A 446 8.83 4.79 -25.32
N SER A 447 7.90 3.85 -25.46
CA SER A 447 8.16 2.47 -25.92
C SER A 447 8.89 2.36 -27.26
N SER A 448 8.82 3.39 -28.12
CA SER A 448 9.51 3.47 -29.41
C SER A 448 10.98 3.90 -29.30
N ASP A 449 11.37 4.62 -28.24
CA ASP A 449 12.76 4.94 -27.92
C ASP A 449 13.40 3.88 -27.01
N HIS A 450 12.60 3.22 -26.17
CA HIS A 450 13.07 2.22 -25.22
C HIS A 450 12.09 1.04 -25.09
N SER A 451 12.47 -0.11 -25.63
CA SER A 451 11.65 -1.32 -25.60
C SER A 451 11.44 -1.93 -24.21
N GLY A 452 12.12 -1.42 -23.18
CA GLY A 452 11.94 -1.81 -21.78
C GLY A 452 10.93 -0.97 -21.02
N ALA A 453 10.39 0.08 -21.64
CA ALA A 453 9.54 1.08 -20.98
C ALA A 453 8.26 0.47 -20.38
N TYR A 454 8.02 0.79 -19.10
CA TYR A 454 6.77 0.51 -18.40
C TYR A 454 5.66 1.44 -18.88
N ARG A 455 4.47 0.87 -18.91
CA ARG A 455 3.22 1.58 -19.07
C ARG A 455 2.65 1.88 -17.68
N ASP A 456 2.69 3.14 -17.29
CA ASP A 456 2.36 3.61 -15.94
C ASP A 456 1.48 4.88 -15.98
N CYS A 457 1.10 5.42 -14.82
CA CYS A 457 0.24 6.60 -14.69
C CYS A 457 0.58 7.40 -13.44
N ASP A 458 0.58 8.73 -13.54
CA ASP A 458 0.63 9.65 -12.40
C ASP A 458 -0.47 10.71 -12.50
N VAL A 459 -0.69 11.43 -11.41
CA VAL A 459 -1.59 12.56 -11.29
C VAL A 459 -0.80 13.74 -10.72
N LEU A 460 -0.88 14.89 -11.41
CA LEU A 460 -0.46 16.18 -10.88
C LEU A 460 -1.70 16.84 -10.25
N ILE A 461 -1.53 17.38 -9.05
CA ILE A 461 -2.58 18.02 -8.27
C ILE A 461 -2.07 19.41 -7.86
N LYS A 462 -2.94 20.41 -7.94
CA LYS A 462 -2.71 21.74 -7.40
C LYS A 462 -3.82 22.07 -6.38
N ASP A 463 -3.53 21.85 -5.10
CA ASP A 463 -4.34 22.27 -3.96
C ASP A 463 -3.54 22.20 -2.65
N VAL A 464 -3.68 23.22 -1.80
CA VAL A 464 -2.92 23.35 -0.53
C VAL A 464 -3.35 22.35 0.54
N THR A 465 -4.61 21.91 0.51
CA THR A 465 -5.17 20.90 1.42
C THR A 465 -4.63 19.53 1.05
N VAL A 466 -4.65 19.18 -0.24
CA VAL A 466 -4.13 17.91 -0.75
C VAL A 466 -2.61 17.82 -0.58
N ALA A 467 -1.89 18.92 -0.83
CA ALA A 467 -0.46 19.02 -0.57
C ALA A 467 -0.14 18.84 0.93
N LYS A 468 -1.02 19.29 1.83
CA LYS A 468 -0.91 19.02 3.27
C LYS A 468 -1.16 17.54 3.59
N GLU A 469 -2.18 16.90 3.02
CA GLU A 469 -2.48 15.47 3.22
C GLU A 469 -1.29 14.60 2.76
N LEU A 470 -0.77 14.82 1.55
CA LEU A 470 0.39 14.08 1.02
C LEU A 470 1.68 14.37 1.80
N ARG A 471 1.87 15.60 2.30
CA ARG A 471 3.00 15.91 3.18
C ARG A 471 2.90 15.19 4.52
N SER A 472 1.69 15.00 5.06
CA SER A 472 1.52 14.22 6.30
C SER A 472 1.75 12.72 6.08
N ALA A 473 1.37 12.16 4.93
CA ALA A 473 1.74 10.79 4.54
C ALA A 473 3.26 10.62 4.39
N PHE A 474 3.92 11.59 3.75
CA PHE A 474 5.38 11.67 3.70
C PHE A 474 6.01 11.72 5.10
N GLU A 475 5.50 12.57 6.00
CA GLU A 475 6.05 12.80 7.34
C GLU A 475 5.96 11.56 8.25
N GLU A 476 4.87 10.79 8.18
CA GLU A 476 4.72 9.56 8.97
C GLU A 476 5.78 8.50 8.63
N GLU A 477 6.17 8.39 7.36
CA GLU A 477 7.23 7.49 6.91
C GLU A 477 8.63 8.11 7.10
N PHE A 478 8.77 9.41 6.88
CA PHE A 478 10.04 10.15 7.00
C PHE A 478 10.55 10.21 8.46
N ASP A 479 9.67 10.47 9.43
CA ASP A 479 10.00 10.53 10.86
C ASP A 479 9.75 9.20 11.60
N GLY A 480 9.33 8.16 10.88
CA GLY A 480 9.17 6.80 11.38
C GLY A 480 10.48 6.18 11.91
N LEU A 481 10.35 5.21 12.82
CA LEU A 481 11.47 4.60 13.58
C LEU A 481 12.42 3.68 12.75
N LYS A 482 12.47 3.87 11.43
CA LYS A 482 13.17 3.02 10.44
C LYS A 482 13.84 3.79 9.29
N THR A 483 13.95 5.11 9.42
CA THR A 483 14.68 5.96 8.47
C THR A 483 16.05 6.35 9.01
N GLU A 484 17.07 6.23 8.17
CA GLU A 484 18.45 6.60 8.49
C GLU A 484 18.82 7.89 7.76
N SER A 485 19.13 8.96 8.50
CA SER A 485 19.63 10.20 7.91
C SER A 485 20.98 9.97 7.22
N VAL A 486 21.07 10.33 5.94
CA VAL A 486 22.33 10.42 5.21
C VAL A 486 23.11 11.59 5.76
N ARG A 487 24.29 11.33 6.30
CA ARG A 487 25.17 12.35 6.89
C ARG A 487 26.26 12.73 5.90
N LYS A 488 26.64 14.01 5.90
CA LYS A 488 27.85 14.49 5.23
C LYS A 488 29.06 13.62 5.59
N ASP A 489 29.98 13.47 4.64
CA ASP A 489 31.27 12.86 4.94
C ASP A 489 32.09 13.70 5.91
N LEU A 490 32.91 13.02 6.71
CA LEU A 490 33.92 13.66 7.55
C LEU A 490 35.06 14.26 6.69
N ILE A 491 35.30 13.65 5.52
CA ILE A 491 36.25 14.12 4.49
C ILE A 491 35.63 13.76 3.13
N ASN A 492 35.10 14.74 2.39
CA ASN A 492 34.64 14.50 1.01
C ASN A 492 35.87 14.37 0.09
N LEU A 493 36.21 13.12 -0.27
CA LEU A 493 37.33 12.80 -1.17
C LEU A 493 36.91 12.77 -2.66
N ILE A 494 35.60 12.72 -2.95
CA ILE A 494 35.06 12.55 -4.31
C ILE A 494 33.78 13.37 -4.46
N SER A 495 33.92 14.66 -4.76
CA SER A 495 32.76 15.48 -5.10
C SER A 495 32.04 14.95 -6.36
N GLN A 496 30.72 14.93 -6.27
CA GLN A 496 29.76 14.51 -7.29
C GLN A 496 29.09 15.69 -7.99
N GLU A 497 29.41 16.94 -7.60
CA GLU A 497 28.87 18.18 -8.19
C GLU A 497 28.99 18.20 -9.73
N ASP A 498 30.19 17.92 -10.26
CA ASP A 498 30.44 17.83 -11.71
C ASP A 498 29.48 16.88 -12.43
N LYS A 499 29.07 15.78 -11.77
CA LYS A 499 28.21 14.74 -12.34
C LYS A 499 26.74 15.13 -12.26
N LEU A 500 26.31 15.68 -11.12
CA LEU A 500 24.96 16.17 -10.90
C LEU A 500 24.63 17.35 -11.82
N ASN A 501 25.53 18.34 -11.89
CA ASN A 501 25.38 19.49 -12.78
C ASN A 501 25.39 19.06 -14.25
N ALA A 502 26.32 18.20 -14.67
CA ALA A 502 26.35 17.70 -16.06
C ALA A 502 25.12 16.85 -16.45
N ALA A 503 24.44 16.20 -15.49
CA ALA A 503 23.20 15.47 -15.75
C ALA A 503 21.99 16.40 -15.81
N HIS A 504 21.90 17.37 -14.89
CA HIS A 504 20.90 18.44 -14.94
C HIS A 504 20.99 19.22 -16.26
N ASP A 505 22.17 19.75 -16.59
CA ASP A 505 22.36 20.66 -17.72
C ASP A 505 22.12 19.95 -19.06
N ALA A 506 22.51 18.68 -19.17
CA ALA A 506 22.22 17.84 -20.34
C ALA A 506 20.71 17.63 -20.53
N MET A 507 19.99 17.30 -19.45
CA MET A 507 18.54 17.10 -19.48
C MET A 507 17.81 18.41 -19.80
N ASP A 508 18.09 19.50 -19.08
CA ASP A 508 17.41 20.78 -19.20
C ASP A 508 17.44 21.33 -20.64
N HIS A 509 18.60 21.27 -21.30
CA HIS A 509 18.73 21.65 -22.70
C HIS A 509 18.04 20.65 -23.64
N TYR A 510 18.18 19.34 -23.40
CA TYR A 510 17.61 18.32 -24.28
C TYR A 510 16.08 18.31 -24.28
N LEU A 511 15.46 18.59 -23.13
CA LEU A 511 14.01 18.73 -22.98
C LEU A 511 13.43 19.78 -23.94
N VAL A 512 14.14 20.91 -24.14
CA VAL A 512 13.77 21.99 -25.08
C VAL A 512 14.37 21.82 -26.49
N GLY A 513 14.82 20.61 -26.84
CA GLY A 513 15.34 20.29 -28.17
C GLY A 513 16.75 20.83 -28.46
N GLN A 514 17.49 21.26 -27.44
CA GLN A 514 18.85 21.79 -27.57
C GLN A 514 19.90 20.75 -27.17
N ILE A 515 21.08 20.80 -27.78
CA ILE A 515 22.22 19.94 -27.43
C ILE A 515 23.31 20.82 -26.84
N LEU A 516 23.49 20.73 -25.52
CA LEU A 516 24.54 21.47 -24.83
C LEU A 516 25.93 20.95 -25.24
N SER A 517 26.87 21.88 -25.42
CA SER A 517 28.29 21.60 -25.63
C SER A 517 29.12 22.25 -24.51
N PRO A 518 30.15 21.57 -23.98
CA PRO A 518 30.98 22.11 -22.91
C PRO A 518 31.77 23.34 -23.35
N ARG A 519 32.00 24.26 -22.42
CA ARG A 519 32.86 25.44 -22.59
C ARG A 519 34.32 25.05 -22.38
N SER A 520 35.24 25.88 -22.90
CA SER A 520 36.67 25.68 -22.71
C SER A 520 37.08 25.68 -21.23
N THR A 521 36.38 26.47 -20.40
CA THR A 521 36.60 26.64 -18.95
C THR A 521 36.17 25.46 -18.07
N ASP A 522 35.29 24.58 -18.54
CA ASP A 522 34.65 23.60 -17.65
C ASP A 522 35.62 22.51 -17.20
N SER A 523 35.34 21.86 -16.07
CA SER A 523 36.20 20.79 -15.54
C SER A 523 36.27 19.59 -16.52
N SER A 524 37.37 18.84 -16.48
CA SER A 524 37.52 17.63 -17.31
C SER A 524 36.51 16.54 -16.94
N LYS A 525 36.07 16.48 -15.68
CA LYS A 525 35.02 15.58 -15.20
C LYS A 525 33.64 15.98 -15.74
N TYR A 526 33.26 17.25 -15.59
CA TYR A 526 32.00 17.78 -16.13
C TYR A 526 31.91 17.56 -17.64
N LYS A 527 32.97 17.91 -18.38
CA LYS A 527 33.08 17.66 -19.84
C LYS A 527 32.81 16.20 -20.21
N LYS A 528 33.38 15.26 -19.45
CA LYS A 528 33.18 13.83 -19.66
C LYS A 528 31.71 13.45 -19.42
N PHE A 529 31.17 13.74 -18.23
CA PHE A 529 29.80 13.37 -17.89
C PHE A 529 28.76 14.02 -18.82
N LEU A 530 28.95 15.30 -19.19
CA LEU A 530 28.08 16.00 -20.14
C LEU A 530 28.09 15.29 -21.49
N SER A 531 29.26 14.90 -22.00
CA SER A 531 29.38 14.16 -23.26
C SER A 531 28.74 12.77 -23.20
N GLU A 532 28.83 12.07 -22.07
CA GLU A 532 28.19 10.77 -21.85
C GLU A 532 26.65 10.92 -21.84
N ASN A 533 26.13 11.84 -21.02
CA ASN A 533 24.69 12.14 -20.89
C ASN A 533 24.07 12.59 -22.22
N VAL A 534 24.71 13.54 -22.93
CA VAL A 534 24.25 14.02 -24.24
C VAL A 534 24.29 12.91 -25.30
N SER A 535 25.21 11.95 -25.20
CA SER A 535 25.27 10.81 -26.12
C SER A 535 24.17 9.77 -25.85
N GLU A 536 23.79 9.59 -24.58
CA GLU A 536 22.62 8.77 -24.21
C GLU A 536 21.31 9.44 -24.66
N LEU A 537 21.09 10.71 -24.29
CA LEU A 537 19.84 11.45 -24.54
C LEU A 537 19.47 11.51 -26.03
N LYS A 538 20.45 11.60 -26.95
CA LYS A 538 20.23 11.57 -28.42
C LYS A 538 19.44 10.35 -28.93
N ASN A 539 19.36 9.27 -28.15
CA ASN A 539 18.57 8.09 -28.52
C ASN A 539 17.08 8.23 -28.18
N TYR A 540 16.71 9.24 -27.38
CA TYR A 540 15.37 9.42 -26.80
C TYR A 540 14.60 10.54 -27.53
N LYS A 541 14.19 10.27 -28.77
CA LYS A 541 13.64 11.25 -29.72
C LYS A 541 12.26 11.80 -29.31
N LYS A 542 11.54 11.12 -28.44
CA LYS A 542 10.23 11.52 -27.89
C LYS A 542 10.34 12.35 -26.62
N LEU A 543 11.54 12.54 -26.07
CA LEU A 543 11.75 13.24 -24.80
C LEU A 543 12.02 14.75 -24.96
N SER A 544 12.10 15.30 -26.18
CA SER A 544 12.43 16.72 -26.44
C SER A 544 11.23 17.66 -26.72
N GLY A 545 10.04 17.34 -26.20
CA GLY A 545 8.80 18.11 -26.41
C GLY A 545 8.43 19.07 -25.28
N TYR A 546 9.34 19.40 -24.37
CA TYR A 546 9.04 20.20 -23.16
C TYR A 546 8.68 21.65 -23.45
N ALA A 547 9.16 22.23 -24.56
CA ALA A 547 8.85 23.61 -24.94
C ALA A 547 7.36 23.83 -25.25
N ASP A 548 6.68 22.79 -25.76
CA ASP A 548 5.25 22.81 -26.09
C ASP A 548 4.38 22.20 -24.97
N TYR A 549 4.97 21.87 -23.82
CA TYR A 549 4.28 21.20 -22.71
C TYR A 549 3.50 22.21 -21.84
N GLU A 550 2.18 22.12 -21.89
CA GLU A 550 1.28 22.87 -21.00
C GLU A 550 0.99 22.08 -19.71
N LEU A 551 1.37 22.64 -18.56
CA LEU A 551 1.23 22.00 -17.23
C LEU A 551 -0.21 21.62 -16.88
N TYR A 552 -1.20 22.27 -17.50
CA TYR A 552 -2.62 22.11 -17.23
C TYR A 552 -3.42 21.64 -18.45
N ASP A 553 -2.78 21.03 -19.47
CA ASP A 553 -3.54 20.39 -20.56
C ASP A 553 -4.51 19.36 -19.98
N ARG A 554 -5.77 19.43 -20.41
CA ARG A 554 -6.88 18.57 -19.94
C ARG A 554 -7.12 18.57 -18.43
N ALA A 555 -6.68 19.61 -17.72
CA ALA A 555 -6.95 19.76 -16.30
C ALA A 555 -8.46 19.69 -16.00
N VAL A 556 -8.79 19.04 -14.88
CA VAL A 556 -10.14 18.86 -14.38
C VAL A 556 -10.23 19.44 -12.97
N MET A 557 -11.25 20.25 -12.71
CA MET A 557 -11.65 20.62 -11.35
C MET A 557 -12.49 19.45 -10.78
N ALA A 558 -12.04 18.82 -9.70
CA ALA A 558 -12.72 17.67 -9.13
C ALA A 558 -12.45 17.51 -7.61
N PRO A 559 -13.41 16.98 -6.82
CA PRO A 559 -13.14 16.54 -5.47
C PRO A 559 -12.18 15.34 -5.50
N ILE A 560 -11.22 15.35 -4.58
CA ILE A 560 -10.15 14.37 -4.46
C ILE A 560 -10.01 13.92 -3.01
N LYS A 561 -9.62 12.66 -2.80
CA LYS A 561 -9.24 12.11 -1.50
C LYS A 561 -7.87 11.45 -1.62
N ILE A 562 -6.97 11.75 -0.69
CA ILE A 562 -5.76 10.96 -0.48
C ILE A 562 -6.11 9.81 0.46
N ILE A 563 -5.91 8.58 -0.01
CA ILE A 563 -6.17 7.36 0.75
C ILE A 563 -4.84 6.62 0.84
N ASP A 564 -4.43 6.25 2.04
CA ASP A 564 -3.08 5.75 2.27
C ASP A 564 -3.04 4.58 3.28
N LYS A 565 -1.85 3.99 3.42
CA LYS A 565 -1.49 3.10 4.52
C LYS A 565 0.00 3.16 4.80
N HIS A 566 0.37 2.88 6.04
CA HIS A 566 1.76 2.87 6.50
C HIS A 566 2.56 1.63 6.08
N SER A 567 3.88 1.80 5.96
CA SER A 567 4.83 0.70 6.08
C SER A 567 5.12 0.50 7.56
N LEU A 568 4.95 -0.72 8.06
CA LEU A 568 5.29 -1.14 9.44
C LEU A 568 4.62 -0.40 10.62
N HIS A 569 4.03 0.79 10.44
CA HIS A 569 3.47 1.65 11.50
C HIS A 569 1.99 1.35 11.81
N GLY A 570 1.73 0.14 12.29
CA GLY A 570 0.40 -0.26 12.78
C GLY A 570 -0.51 -0.86 11.71
N PRO A 571 -1.76 -1.21 12.07
CA PRO A 571 -2.66 -1.97 11.23
C PRO A 571 -3.49 -1.12 10.24
N ARG A 572 -3.15 0.16 9.98
CA ARG A 572 -3.92 1.03 9.06
C ARG A 572 -3.87 0.46 7.63
N ASN A 573 -5.04 0.36 7.00
CA ASN A 573 -5.20 -0.17 5.65
C ASN A 573 -6.42 0.45 4.95
N ASP A 574 -6.44 1.78 4.89
CA ASP A 574 -7.63 2.51 4.45
C ASP A 574 -7.88 2.32 2.95
N ILE A 575 -6.82 2.15 2.14
CA ILE A 575 -6.93 1.86 0.69
C ILE A 575 -7.79 0.62 0.45
N THR A 576 -7.48 -0.49 1.12
CA THR A 576 -8.21 -1.76 0.91
C THR A 576 -9.67 -1.62 1.34
N GLU A 577 -9.94 -0.95 2.45
CA GLU A 577 -11.31 -0.68 2.91
C GLU A 577 -12.10 0.20 1.93
N GLN A 578 -11.49 1.24 1.35
CA GLN A 578 -12.20 2.10 0.38
C GLN A 578 -12.36 1.44 -0.98
N VAL A 579 -11.35 0.74 -1.50
CA VAL A 579 -11.46 -0.01 -2.77
C VAL A 579 -12.58 -1.05 -2.69
N ILE A 580 -12.69 -1.79 -1.57
CA ILE A 580 -13.79 -2.75 -1.38
C ILE A 580 -15.15 -2.04 -1.32
N LYS A 581 -15.27 -0.90 -0.63
CA LYS A 581 -16.50 -0.10 -0.64
C LYS A 581 -16.85 0.42 -2.03
N TYR A 582 -15.88 0.80 -2.85
CA TYR A 582 -16.13 1.19 -4.24
C TYR A 582 -16.56 0.01 -5.11
N ILE A 583 -15.94 -1.17 -4.95
CA ILE A 583 -16.35 -2.41 -5.63
C ILE A 583 -17.80 -2.77 -5.24
N ASP A 584 -18.14 -2.78 -3.95
CA ASP A 584 -19.49 -3.09 -3.46
C ASP A 584 -20.52 -2.01 -3.79
N GLY A 585 -20.09 -0.75 -3.83
CA GLY A 585 -20.91 0.38 -4.24
C GLY A 585 -21.19 0.46 -5.74
N SER A 586 -20.37 -0.17 -6.59
CA SER A 586 -20.48 -0.09 -8.06
C SER A 586 -21.79 -0.66 -8.61
N LYS A 587 -22.33 0.00 -9.64
CA LYS A 587 -23.61 -0.27 -10.32
C LYS A 587 -23.49 -0.42 -11.85
N ARG A 588 -22.35 -0.08 -12.45
CA ARG A 588 -22.12 -0.09 -13.91
C ARG A 588 -20.85 -0.83 -14.33
N GLU A 589 -19.71 -0.59 -13.68
CA GLU A 589 -18.45 -1.29 -14.00
C GLU A 589 -17.38 -1.13 -12.92
N VAL A 590 -16.55 -2.16 -12.78
CA VAL A 590 -15.27 -2.11 -12.04
C VAL A 590 -14.15 -2.36 -13.04
N MET A 591 -13.31 -1.37 -13.29
CA MET A 591 -12.13 -1.50 -14.15
C MET A 591 -10.85 -1.41 -13.31
N ILE A 592 -9.90 -2.30 -13.58
CA ILE A 592 -8.67 -2.50 -12.81
C ILE A 592 -7.51 -2.58 -13.81
N GLN A 593 -6.48 -1.76 -13.64
CA GLN A 593 -5.20 -1.88 -14.34
C GLN A 593 -4.11 -2.04 -13.28
N ASN A 594 -3.48 -3.21 -13.19
CA ASN A 594 -2.45 -3.50 -12.18
C ASN A 594 -1.40 -4.48 -12.73
N PRO A 595 -0.07 -4.28 -12.53
CA PRO A 595 0.94 -5.18 -13.05
C PRO A 595 0.86 -6.60 -12.53
N TYR A 596 0.28 -6.77 -11.35
CA TYR A 596 0.23 -8.03 -10.59
C TYR A 596 -1.21 -8.36 -10.23
N VAL A 597 -1.52 -9.65 -10.05
CA VAL A 597 -2.83 -10.14 -9.61
C VAL A 597 -2.61 -11.27 -8.61
N VAL A 598 -2.47 -10.91 -7.33
CA VAL A 598 -2.37 -11.83 -6.20
C VAL A 598 -3.46 -11.47 -5.20
N LEU A 599 -4.69 -11.85 -5.52
CA LEU A 599 -5.88 -11.41 -4.79
C LEU A 599 -5.88 -11.94 -3.35
N SER A 600 -6.07 -11.04 -2.38
CA SER A 600 -6.39 -11.40 -1.01
C SER A 600 -7.78 -12.01 -0.89
N GLU A 601 -8.07 -12.66 0.25
CA GLU A 601 -9.40 -13.25 0.49
C GLU A 601 -10.52 -12.19 0.41
N ARG A 602 -10.29 -10.99 0.96
CA ARG A 602 -11.24 -9.87 0.93
C ARG A 602 -11.41 -9.29 -0.46
N MET A 603 -10.32 -9.05 -1.18
CA MET A 603 -10.38 -8.53 -2.54
C MET A 603 -11.06 -9.53 -3.50
N PHE A 604 -10.72 -10.82 -3.40
CA PHE A 604 -11.37 -11.88 -4.17
C PHE A 604 -12.87 -11.99 -3.84
N ALA A 605 -13.23 -11.90 -2.55
CA ALA A 605 -14.63 -11.85 -2.13
C ALA A 605 -15.37 -10.62 -2.69
N ALA A 606 -14.77 -9.43 -2.67
CA ALA A 606 -15.37 -8.22 -3.23
C ALA A 606 -15.64 -8.34 -4.74
N LEU A 607 -14.68 -8.86 -5.51
CA LEU A 607 -14.87 -9.08 -6.95
C LEU A 607 -15.93 -10.16 -7.24
N LYS A 608 -16.00 -11.23 -6.44
CA LYS A 608 -17.09 -12.22 -6.49
C LYS A 608 -18.46 -11.59 -6.20
N ARG A 609 -18.54 -10.64 -5.25
CA ARG A 609 -19.78 -9.92 -4.94
C ARG A 609 -20.19 -8.97 -6.09
N ALA A 610 -19.25 -8.35 -6.79
CA ALA A 610 -19.52 -7.56 -7.99
C ALA A 610 -20.10 -8.42 -9.13
N ASP A 611 -19.46 -9.56 -9.42
CA ASP A 611 -19.93 -10.53 -10.42
C ASP A 611 -21.32 -11.08 -10.11
N LYS A 612 -21.57 -11.46 -8.84
CA LYS A 612 -22.89 -11.89 -8.36
C LYS A 612 -23.98 -10.82 -8.49
N ARG A 613 -23.63 -9.53 -8.55
CA ARG A 613 -24.53 -8.40 -8.84
C ARG A 613 -24.63 -8.07 -10.34
N GLY A 614 -24.03 -8.87 -11.22
CA GLY A 614 -23.97 -8.62 -12.67
C GLY A 614 -23.06 -7.47 -13.08
N ILE A 615 -22.23 -6.94 -12.16
CA ILE A 615 -21.35 -5.80 -12.44
C ILE A 615 -20.12 -6.30 -13.20
N PRO A 616 -19.85 -5.80 -14.43
CA PRO A 616 -18.71 -6.27 -15.21
C PRO A 616 -17.38 -5.85 -14.56
N VAL A 617 -16.54 -6.85 -14.29
CA VAL A 617 -15.16 -6.65 -13.81
C VAL A 617 -14.20 -6.76 -15.00
N ILE A 618 -13.53 -5.66 -15.33
CA ILE A 618 -12.54 -5.59 -16.42
C ILE A 618 -11.15 -5.41 -15.80
N MET A 619 -10.26 -6.38 -16.02
CA MET A 619 -8.92 -6.39 -15.44
C MET A 619 -7.86 -6.37 -16.56
N HIS A 620 -6.86 -5.50 -16.43
CA HIS A 620 -5.71 -5.41 -17.33
C HIS A 620 -4.41 -5.61 -16.56
N THR A 621 -3.61 -6.60 -16.96
CA THR A 621 -2.40 -7.01 -16.23
C THR A 621 -1.28 -7.53 -17.15
N ASN A 622 -0.24 -8.15 -16.61
CA ASN A 622 0.87 -8.76 -17.36
C ASN A 622 0.64 -10.25 -17.66
N SER A 623 1.21 -10.72 -18.77
CA SER A 623 1.38 -12.15 -19.05
C SER A 623 2.72 -12.68 -18.51
N PRO A 624 2.95 -14.01 -18.49
CA PRO A 624 4.29 -14.55 -18.22
C PRO A 624 5.38 -14.07 -19.19
N ALA A 625 5.01 -13.55 -20.38
CA ALA A 625 5.94 -12.96 -21.33
C ALA A 625 6.32 -11.50 -21.01
N SER A 626 5.41 -10.71 -20.41
CA SER A 626 5.63 -9.28 -20.15
C SER A 626 5.99 -8.92 -18.70
N THR A 627 5.71 -9.81 -17.73
CA THR A 627 5.95 -9.55 -16.31
C THR A 627 7.43 -9.31 -15.97
N ASP A 628 7.68 -8.35 -15.09
CA ASP A 628 8.96 -8.11 -14.42
C ASP A 628 9.09 -8.88 -13.09
N SER A 629 7.97 -9.32 -12.49
CA SER A 629 7.92 -10.11 -11.26
C SER A 629 7.47 -11.55 -11.49
N LEU A 630 8.45 -12.46 -11.57
CA LEU A 630 8.20 -13.91 -11.66
C LEU A 630 7.44 -14.47 -10.45
N ALA A 631 7.55 -13.81 -9.28
CA ALA A 631 6.93 -14.26 -8.04
C ALA A 631 5.42 -14.01 -8.06
N THR A 632 4.98 -12.77 -8.31
CA THR A 632 3.55 -12.44 -8.40
C THR A 632 2.88 -13.17 -9.57
N GLN A 633 3.54 -13.26 -10.72
CA GLN A 633 3.01 -14.01 -11.87
C GLN A 633 2.87 -15.52 -11.58
N ALA A 634 3.75 -16.11 -10.77
CA ALA A 634 3.60 -17.50 -10.36
C ALA A 634 2.37 -17.71 -9.46
N MET A 635 2.03 -16.72 -8.62
CA MET A 635 0.82 -16.78 -7.80
C MET A 635 -0.45 -16.56 -8.64
N PHE A 636 -0.43 -15.63 -9.59
CA PHE A 636 -1.53 -15.49 -10.57
C PHE A 636 -1.72 -16.76 -11.41
N TYR A 637 -0.63 -17.41 -11.82
CA TYR A 637 -0.66 -18.70 -12.51
C TYR A 637 -1.28 -19.83 -11.66
N ALA A 638 -1.16 -19.77 -10.32
CA ALA A 638 -1.84 -20.73 -9.45
C ALA A 638 -3.37 -20.52 -9.44
N ASP A 639 -3.84 -19.27 -9.53
CA ASP A 639 -5.25 -18.91 -9.31
C ASP A 639 -6.08 -18.63 -10.56
N TRP A 640 -5.50 -18.34 -11.72
CA TRP A 640 -6.27 -17.81 -12.87
C TRP A 640 -7.50 -18.64 -13.23
N LYS A 641 -7.42 -19.98 -13.21
CA LYS A 641 -8.57 -20.87 -13.45
C LYS A 641 -9.66 -20.70 -12.41
N LYS A 642 -9.29 -20.73 -11.12
CA LYS A 642 -10.18 -20.49 -9.98
C LYS A 642 -10.85 -19.11 -10.08
N ILE A 643 -10.13 -18.09 -10.55
CA ILE A 643 -10.68 -16.75 -10.78
C ILE A 643 -11.79 -16.79 -11.85
N PHE A 644 -11.58 -17.46 -12.99
CA PHE A 644 -12.64 -17.64 -14.00
C PHE A 644 -13.79 -18.57 -13.53
N GLU A 645 -13.50 -19.59 -12.73
CA GLU A 645 -14.51 -20.53 -12.19
C GLU A 645 -15.43 -19.89 -11.13
N GLU A 646 -14.90 -18.99 -10.30
CA GLU A 646 -15.64 -18.32 -9.22
C GLU A 646 -16.12 -16.89 -9.56
N ILE A 647 -15.62 -16.29 -10.65
CA ILE A 647 -15.98 -14.95 -11.16
C ILE A 647 -16.21 -15.01 -12.68
N PRO A 648 -17.21 -15.77 -13.18
CA PRO A 648 -17.36 -16.08 -14.61
C PRO A 648 -17.54 -14.87 -15.54
N GLY A 649 -18.01 -13.72 -15.03
CA GLY A 649 -18.14 -12.46 -15.76
C GLY A 649 -16.85 -11.64 -15.88
N ILE A 650 -15.75 -12.05 -15.23
CA ILE A 650 -14.48 -11.31 -15.29
C ILE A 650 -13.86 -11.34 -16.69
N LYS A 651 -13.37 -10.18 -17.13
CA LYS A 651 -12.63 -10.05 -18.39
C LYS A 651 -11.19 -9.64 -18.09
N ILE A 652 -10.29 -10.61 -18.12
CA ILE A 652 -8.85 -10.38 -17.92
C ILE A 652 -8.17 -10.21 -19.28
N TYR A 653 -7.48 -9.09 -19.46
CA TYR A 653 -6.62 -8.78 -20.59
C TYR A 653 -5.16 -8.73 -20.12
N VAL A 654 -4.23 -9.21 -20.94
CA VAL A 654 -2.80 -9.20 -20.62
C VAL A 654 -1.95 -8.58 -21.72
N TYR A 655 -0.97 -7.78 -21.34
CA TYR A 655 0.11 -7.43 -22.27
C TYR A 655 0.92 -8.67 -22.64
N THR A 656 1.48 -8.65 -23.85
CA THR A 656 2.32 -9.71 -24.40
C THR A 656 3.60 -9.12 -25.00
N GLY A 657 4.63 -9.94 -25.18
CA GLY A 657 5.91 -9.48 -25.75
C GLY A 657 6.66 -8.51 -24.83
N SER A 658 7.18 -7.43 -25.40
CA SER A 658 8.03 -6.45 -24.69
C SER A 658 7.26 -5.35 -23.94
N ASN A 659 5.97 -5.16 -24.20
CA ASN A 659 5.15 -4.17 -23.51
C ASN A 659 4.97 -4.59 -22.05
N LYS A 660 5.40 -3.78 -21.09
CA LYS A 660 5.24 -4.08 -19.65
C LYS A 660 4.23 -3.14 -19.02
N LEU A 661 3.26 -3.67 -18.29
CA LEU A 661 2.42 -2.84 -17.42
C LEU A 661 3.12 -2.60 -16.08
N HIS A 662 3.02 -1.37 -15.56
CA HIS A 662 3.31 -1.07 -14.15
C HIS A 662 2.27 -0.16 -13.47
N ALA A 663 1.32 0.43 -14.20
CA ALA A 663 0.24 1.26 -13.65
C ALA A 663 -0.60 0.55 -12.56
N LYS A 664 -1.02 1.27 -11.52
CA LYS A 664 -1.92 0.79 -10.45
C LYS A 664 -3.19 1.65 -10.38
N ASN A 665 -4.08 1.43 -11.33
CA ASN A 665 -5.25 2.28 -11.57
C ASN A 665 -6.57 1.52 -11.37
N TRP A 666 -7.60 2.25 -10.95
CA TRP A 666 -8.97 1.76 -10.87
C TRP A 666 -9.94 2.77 -11.48
N VAL A 667 -11.05 2.29 -12.05
CA VAL A 667 -12.20 3.13 -12.40
C VAL A 667 -13.47 2.44 -11.93
N PHE A 668 -14.30 3.16 -11.16
CA PHE A 668 -15.56 2.69 -10.63
C PHE A 668 -16.71 3.50 -11.22
N ASP A 669 -17.65 2.82 -11.87
CA ASP A 669 -18.85 3.37 -12.52
C ASP A 669 -18.63 4.53 -13.52
N ARG A 670 -17.37 4.76 -13.93
CA ARG A 670 -16.92 5.96 -14.68
C ARG A 670 -17.11 7.27 -13.90
N LYS A 671 -17.22 7.18 -12.57
CA LYS A 671 -17.41 8.31 -11.64
C LYS A 671 -16.18 8.58 -10.77
N ILE A 672 -15.46 7.52 -10.38
CA ILE A 672 -14.24 7.62 -9.58
C ILE A 672 -13.09 6.97 -10.32
N GLY A 673 -12.04 7.74 -10.59
CA GLY A 673 -10.74 7.24 -11.00
C GLY A 673 -9.79 7.21 -9.80
N VAL A 674 -9.04 6.12 -9.63
CA VAL A 674 -8.00 5.99 -8.60
C VAL A 674 -6.67 5.71 -9.27
N VAL A 675 -5.62 6.45 -8.86
CA VAL A 675 -4.24 6.31 -9.34
C VAL A 675 -3.30 6.41 -8.14
N GLY A 676 -2.25 5.58 -8.09
CA GLY A 676 -1.23 5.66 -7.04
C GLY A 676 -0.30 4.46 -7.06
N THR A 677 0.13 4.01 -5.88
CA THR A 677 1.22 3.02 -5.73
C THR A 677 0.74 1.59 -5.51
N TYR A 678 -0.47 1.40 -4.98
CA TYR A 678 -0.98 0.14 -4.44
C TYR A 678 -1.07 -0.99 -5.48
N ASN A 679 -0.18 -1.99 -5.39
CA ASN A 679 -0.30 -3.20 -6.20
C ASN A 679 -1.44 -4.08 -5.70
N LEU A 680 -1.98 -4.91 -6.58
CA LEU A 680 -3.03 -5.87 -6.26
C LEU A 680 -2.41 -7.19 -5.76
N ASP A 681 -1.69 -7.09 -4.64
CA ASP A 681 -0.98 -8.18 -3.98
C ASP A 681 -1.00 -8.09 -2.44
N TYR A 682 -0.60 -9.17 -1.76
CA TYR A 682 -0.59 -9.21 -0.29
C TYR A 682 0.45 -8.27 0.32
N MET A 683 1.52 -7.94 -0.40
CA MET A 683 2.59 -7.07 0.08
C MET A 683 2.11 -5.62 0.19
N SER A 684 1.47 -5.08 -0.84
CA SER A 684 0.82 -3.77 -0.82
C SER A 684 -0.36 -3.73 0.15
N GLU A 685 -1.18 -4.79 0.24
CA GLU A 685 -2.30 -4.82 1.20
C GLU A 685 -1.81 -4.80 2.67
N GLN A 686 -0.89 -5.68 3.04
CA GLN A 686 -0.65 -6.04 4.45
C GLN A 686 0.66 -5.48 5.03
N ILE A 687 1.61 -4.97 4.22
CA ILE A 687 3.01 -4.78 4.67
C ILE A 687 3.67 -3.46 4.23
N ASN A 688 3.58 -3.07 2.96
CA ASN A 688 4.23 -1.87 2.43
C ASN A 688 3.46 -0.60 2.81
N SER A 689 4.12 0.56 2.78
CA SER A 689 3.37 1.82 2.67
C SER A 689 2.84 1.94 1.26
N GLU A 690 1.63 2.46 1.12
CA GLU A 690 1.03 2.73 -0.17
C GLU A 690 0.16 3.98 -0.07
N VAL A 691 0.05 4.72 -1.17
CA VAL A 691 -0.76 5.93 -1.25
C VAL A 691 -1.46 5.99 -2.61
N VAL A 692 -2.73 6.41 -2.62
CA VAL A 692 -3.52 6.64 -3.84
C VAL A 692 -4.30 7.94 -3.77
N ALA A 693 -4.46 8.58 -4.94
CA ALA A 693 -5.42 9.65 -5.16
C ALA A 693 -6.69 9.05 -5.76
N ALA A 694 -7.82 9.17 -5.06
CA ALA A 694 -9.14 8.93 -5.61
C ALA A 694 -9.76 10.25 -6.05
N VAL A 695 -10.24 10.33 -7.30
CA VAL A 695 -10.76 11.55 -7.93
C VAL A 695 -12.20 11.30 -8.40
N LYS A 696 -13.16 12.04 -7.85
CA LYS A 696 -14.58 11.92 -8.19
C LYS A 696 -14.94 12.87 -9.33
N SER A 697 -14.77 12.42 -10.58
CA SER A 697 -15.15 13.17 -11.77
C SER A 697 -15.36 12.26 -12.97
N ASP A 698 -16.46 12.49 -13.70
CA ASP A 698 -16.78 11.85 -14.98
C ASP A 698 -15.68 12.02 -16.02
N GLU A 699 -15.13 13.23 -16.17
CA GLU A 699 -14.13 13.51 -17.22
C GLU A 699 -12.76 12.91 -16.86
N PHE A 700 -12.31 13.02 -15.61
CA PHE A 700 -11.07 12.35 -15.17
C PHE A 700 -11.18 10.82 -15.30
N SER A 701 -12.31 10.24 -14.85
CA SER A 701 -12.58 8.82 -14.97
C SER A 701 -12.61 8.36 -16.43
N LYS A 702 -13.20 9.16 -17.33
CA LYS A 702 -13.24 8.92 -18.78
C LYS A 702 -11.85 9.00 -19.41
N GLN A 703 -11.01 9.97 -19.03
CA GLN A 703 -9.62 10.06 -19.50
C GLN A 703 -8.82 8.80 -19.10
N LEU A 704 -8.85 8.44 -17.81
CA LEU A 704 -8.16 7.26 -17.27
C LEU A 704 -8.64 5.97 -17.93
N ARG A 705 -9.95 5.77 -18.03
CA ARG A 705 -10.58 4.63 -18.71
C ARG A 705 -10.21 4.54 -20.19
N THR A 706 -10.17 5.67 -20.90
CA THR A 706 -9.79 5.72 -22.32
C THR A 706 -8.33 5.32 -22.49
N GLY A 707 -7.47 5.74 -21.57
CA GLY A 707 -6.10 5.26 -21.46
C GLY A 707 -6.01 3.73 -21.31
N ILE A 708 -6.71 3.17 -20.31
CA ILE A 708 -6.73 1.73 -20.04
C ILE A 708 -7.25 0.94 -21.26
N LEU A 709 -8.26 1.46 -21.97
CA LEU A 709 -8.79 0.82 -23.18
C LEU A 709 -7.84 0.90 -24.39
N SER A 710 -7.11 2.00 -24.55
CA SER A 710 -6.02 2.12 -25.53
C SER A 710 -4.93 1.07 -25.29
N ASP A 711 -4.59 0.84 -24.02
CA ASP A 711 -3.65 -0.19 -23.62
C ASP A 711 -4.21 -1.60 -23.87
N ILE A 712 -5.46 -1.88 -23.45
CA ILE A 712 -6.16 -3.15 -23.70
C ILE A 712 -6.26 -3.48 -25.20
N SER A 713 -6.38 -2.48 -26.08
CA SER A 713 -6.43 -2.71 -27.54
C SER A 713 -5.15 -3.34 -28.13
N LYS A 714 -4.05 -3.36 -27.37
CA LYS A 714 -2.74 -3.95 -27.70
C LYS A 714 -2.45 -5.22 -26.88
N SER A 715 -3.45 -5.68 -26.11
CA SER A 715 -3.37 -6.81 -25.18
C SER A 715 -4.25 -7.96 -25.65
N VAL A 716 -4.06 -9.15 -25.09
CA VAL A 716 -4.85 -10.34 -25.41
C VAL A 716 -5.77 -10.70 -24.25
N GLN A 717 -7.01 -11.06 -24.54
CA GLN A 717 -7.96 -11.52 -23.54
C GLN A 717 -7.67 -12.98 -23.14
N TYR A 718 -7.55 -13.25 -21.84
CA TYR A 718 -7.63 -14.60 -21.31
C TYR A 718 -9.08 -15.08 -21.27
N LYS A 719 -9.24 -16.40 -21.45
CA LYS A 719 -10.53 -17.09 -21.48
C LYS A 719 -10.39 -18.45 -20.85
N TYR A 720 -11.32 -18.82 -19.99
CA TYR A 720 -11.40 -20.16 -19.44
C TYR A 720 -12.86 -20.49 -19.12
N GLY A 721 -13.41 -21.50 -19.78
CA GLY A 721 -14.81 -21.90 -19.63
C GLY A 721 -15.48 -22.26 -20.94
N THR A 722 -16.81 -22.43 -20.91
CA THR A 722 -17.61 -22.76 -22.09
C THR A 722 -18.12 -21.48 -22.76
N ASN A 723 -17.89 -21.32 -24.06
CA ASN A 723 -18.35 -20.16 -24.83
C ASN A 723 -19.85 -20.26 -25.20
N GLU A 724 -20.40 -19.22 -25.83
CA GLU A 724 -21.81 -19.18 -26.27
C GLU A 724 -22.21 -20.28 -27.27
N ARG A 725 -21.24 -20.96 -27.89
CA ARG A 725 -21.45 -22.08 -28.83
C ARG A 725 -21.42 -23.45 -28.15
N GLY A 726 -21.15 -23.52 -26.84
CA GLY A 726 -20.95 -24.77 -26.12
C GLY A 726 -19.53 -25.34 -26.24
N GLU A 727 -18.58 -24.60 -26.79
CA GLU A 727 -17.19 -25.03 -26.96
C GLU A 727 -16.36 -24.58 -25.74
N PHE A 728 -15.50 -25.46 -25.22
CA PHE A 728 -14.61 -25.11 -24.11
C PHE A 728 -13.38 -24.35 -24.63
N GLU A 729 -13.22 -23.10 -24.20
CA GLU A 729 -12.05 -22.27 -24.50
C GLU A 729 -11.13 -22.20 -23.26
N SER A 730 -9.82 -22.34 -23.47
CA SER A 730 -8.79 -22.19 -22.44
C SER A 730 -7.58 -21.48 -23.05
N VAL A 731 -7.62 -20.15 -23.08
CA VAL A 731 -6.53 -19.27 -23.52
C VAL A 731 -6.03 -18.52 -22.29
N GLY A 732 -4.77 -18.73 -21.90
CA GLY A 732 -4.27 -18.27 -20.61
C GLY A 732 -2.74 -18.18 -20.53
N PRO A 733 -2.17 -18.21 -19.31
CA PRO A 733 -0.74 -18.10 -19.09
C PRO A 733 0.14 -19.12 -19.83
N ASP A 734 -0.41 -20.29 -20.16
CA ASP A 734 0.28 -21.33 -20.94
C ASP A 734 0.55 -20.95 -22.41
N ASP A 735 -0.23 -20.01 -22.96
CA ASP A 735 -0.12 -19.57 -24.36
C ASP A 735 0.86 -18.40 -24.54
N TYR A 736 1.13 -17.64 -23.46
CA TYR A 736 1.95 -16.41 -23.48
C TYR A 736 3.20 -16.56 -22.59
N GLN A 737 4.01 -17.57 -22.91
CA GLN A 737 5.16 -17.98 -22.09
C GLN A 737 6.34 -17.00 -22.20
N GLY A 738 6.94 -16.65 -21.06
CA GLY A 738 8.22 -15.94 -21.00
C GLY A 738 9.43 -16.87 -20.83
N LYS A 739 10.64 -16.30 -20.95
CA LYS A 739 11.92 -17.03 -20.88
C LYS A 739 12.08 -17.94 -19.65
N ASN A 740 11.43 -17.60 -18.53
CA ASN A 740 11.55 -18.30 -17.24
C ASN A 740 10.27 -19.08 -16.84
N PHE A 741 9.42 -19.44 -17.81
CA PHE A 741 8.10 -20.03 -17.52
C PHE A 741 8.15 -21.37 -16.75
N TRP A 742 9.19 -22.18 -16.94
CA TRP A 742 9.37 -23.43 -16.16
C TRP A 742 9.58 -23.16 -14.66
N LEU A 743 10.29 -22.08 -14.31
CA LEU A 743 10.54 -21.67 -12.93
C LEU A 743 9.27 -21.10 -12.32
N LEU A 744 8.51 -20.30 -13.09
CA LEU A 744 7.18 -19.80 -12.71
C LEU A 744 6.22 -20.95 -12.37
N LYS A 745 6.12 -21.97 -13.24
CA LYS A 745 5.36 -23.23 -12.99
C LYS A 745 5.85 -24.06 -11.79
N THR A 746 7.09 -23.83 -11.36
CA THR A 746 7.65 -24.47 -10.16
C THR A 746 7.29 -23.67 -8.92
N LEU A 747 7.39 -22.33 -8.99
CA LEU A 747 7.01 -21.41 -7.92
C LEU A 747 5.50 -21.44 -7.62
N SER A 748 4.65 -21.59 -8.64
CA SER A 748 3.18 -21.63 -8.50
C SER A 748 2.66 -22.80 -7.67
N LYS A 749 3.48 -23.83 -7.42
CA LYS A 749 3.13 -24.98 -6.57
C LYS A 749 3.30 -24.69 -5.07
N PHE A 750 3.90 -23.57 -4.71
CA PHE A 750 4.17 -23.17 -3.33
C PHE A 750 3.17 -22.09 -2.88
N ASP A 751 1.88 -22.44 -2.88
CA ASP A 751 0.76 -21.55 -2.58
C ASP A 751 0.92 -20.75 -1.26
N PHE A 752 1.59 -21.33 -0.26
CA PHE A 752 1.93 -20.66 1.00
C PHE A 752 2.83 -19.42 0.84
N LEU A 753 3.40 -19.17 -0.35
CA LEU A 753 4.19 -17.98 -0.65
C LEU A 753 3.34 -16.73 -0.91
N LYS A 754 2.04 -16.86 -1.23
CA LYS A 754 1.14 -15.72 -1.48
C LYS A 754 1.17 -14.67 -0.38
N ILE A 755 1.16 -15.08 0.88
CA ILE A 755 1.20 -14.16 2.04
C ILE A 755 2.55 -13.42 2.21
N PHE A 756 3.50 -13.61 1.29
CA PHE A 756 4.82 -12.95 1.23
C PHE A 756 5.10 -12.33 -0.16
N ILE A 757 4.09 -12.28 -1.04
CA ILE A 757 4.18 -11.86 -2.46
C ILE A 757 2.99 -10.95 -2.78
#